data_AF-A0A8R2M5T6-F1
#
_entry.id   AF-A0A8R2M5T6-F1
#
_cell.length_a   1.000
_cell.length_b   1.000
_cell.length_c   1.000
_cell.angle_alpha   90.00
_cell.angle_beta   90.00
_cell.angle_gamma   90.00
#
_symmetry.space_group_name_H-M   'P 1'
#
loop_
_entity.id
_entity.type
_entity.pdbx_description
1 polymer ?
#
loop_
_entity_poly.entity_id
_entity_poly.type
_entity_poly.pdbx_seq_one_letter_code
_entity_poly.pdbx_strand_id
1 'polypeptide(L)'
;MVKKDKKKKTETTKEPPESDIQDEVLVATTNLELEPEEVQFTDTSYTSASFESLPPIVEEPKAKKKKGKKTKETEALEVSKKASSEMFQWSEESLAEEQLKVEEEPVESPKKKGKGKKGKKDKEDIPAFEKPKNWKTMNKKEREAWMLQRIEEWRAEKEAEKQAILAGAKEKRIALAKERAELMAKDNAEQEIRRDILQKIVNLFHLFEKRKMDFENKKQLEAEWQQYLRCDGLPDPRVVTQMNTYLHVWKGNSACDDEELNRRCVEVLPMLEMLEEFVANSRQYTPLQAQSYNEVRLELREQLSSAIQYASYSLLRDLEKNLKFHSIKLATYEREFKGLRLNLWVAVRMPTRKPKPLEPDPEPVELSFPSMSVAVKLPKVIDGSCVCVRAARSLIDLLSESTRSYGLAAEMPNRYEDLFVFNVKEHVETYKLKKEQDDIRNKFYKEIQQKIREVENFLKANPYTKNEKEKEELDNLNMAEPPFLPDPRTFMAEQNDLAFKKYLKTCSVKTRSGEVNLRKYRICGGVLNLDLLTTPPQPKRMRDSVTLTTLQLPKTLQPMKYQIQYRAPSPPPAGVTRTPEEIEAEIKRVETEYEKLALVFIDLPQSVMWTEPPVVCQWQEARKLWTSNYINDYKFNEDKLTVQFRTGVLWPIGIAALRYSNLPYQGWDMRPDPESKGVLISVTGVSVTMTWLCLGNSVRLKWIANATTSALKEYFDKPFSVKRMVQVRLHR
;
A
#
# COMPACT_ATOMS: atom_id res chain seq x y z
N MET A 1 68.58 16.76 -31.22
CA MET A 1 69.29 18.04 -31.01
C MET A 1 68.80 18.63 -29.70
N VAL A 2 69.51 18.40 -28.58
CA VAL A 2 70.46 19.34 -27.90
C VAL A 2 69.65 20.33 -27.03
N LYS A 3 69.64 20.27 -25.69
CA LYS A 3 70.73 20.35 -24.68
C LYS A 3 70.24 19.70 -23.36
N LYS A 4 70.98 18.77 -22.72
CA LYS A 4 72.15 18.96 -21.81
C LYS A 4 71.79 19.62 -20.47
N ASP A 5 72.26 19.20 -19.28
CA ASP A 5 73.08 18.07 -18.80
C ASP A 5 73.32 18.27 -17.28
N LYS A 6 73.70 17.19 -16.56
CA LYS A 6 74.53 17.13 -15.32
C LYS A 6 73.94 17.63 -13.99
N LYS A 7 74.21 17.05 -12.81
CA LYS A 7 75.19 16.06 -12.24
C LYS A 7 74.58 15.71 -10.85
N LYS A 8 74.39 14.48 -10.36
CA LYS A 8 75.27 13.33 -10.02
C LYS A 8 76.33 13.59 -8.94
N LYS A 9 76.35 12.65 -7.96
CA LYS A 9 77.42 12.19 -7.02
C LYS A 9 77.22 12.62 -5.54
N THR A 10 77.44 11.82 -4.49
CA THR A 10 78.01 10.45 -4.25
C THR A 10 77.79 10.12 -2.75
N GLU A 11 77.43 8.89 -2.35
CA GLU A 11 78.32 7.85 -1.73
C GLU A 11 79.08 8.36 -0.47
N THR A 12 79.13 7.71 0.70
CA THR A 12 79.23 6.26 1.00
C THR A 12 79.28 6.03 2.53
N THR A 13 78.74 4.89 2.98
CA THR A 13 79.20 3.99 4.08
C THR A 13 79.38 4.50 5.52
N LYS A 14 78.67 3.85 6.49
CA LYS A 14 79.20 2.76 7.34
C LYS A 14 78.17 2.39 8.45
N GLU A 15 77.64 1.17 8.39
CA GLU A 15 77.17 0.35 9.53
C GLU A 15 78.37 -0.19 10.34
N PRO A 16 78.24 -1.00 11.44
CA PRO A 16 77.15 -1.35 12.38
C PRO A 16 77.64 -1.11 13.87
N PRO A 17 77.09 -1.63 15.02
CA PRO A 17 76.25 -2.82 15.19
C PRO A 17 75.11 -2.83 16.23
N GLU A 18 74.42 -3.95 16.12
CA GLU A 18 73.18 -4.44 16.74
C GLU A 18 73.28 -4.72 18.25
N SER A 19 72.10 -4.78 18.87
CA SER A 19 71.79 -5.84 19.83
C SER A 19 70.31 -6.20 19.76
N ASP A 20 70.08 -7.49 19.54
CA ASP A 20 68.83 -8.25 19.39
C ASP A 20 67.70 -7.96 20.39
N ILE A 21 66.46 -8.25 19.98
CA ILE A 21 65.64 -9.36 20.53
C ILE A 21 64.26 -9.41 19.81
N GLN A 22 64.11 -10.49 19.03
CA GLN A 22 62.96 -11.40 18.86
C GLN A 22 61.67 -10.96 18.12
N ASP A 23 61.58 -11.49 16.89
CA ASP A 23 60.46 -12.12 16.16
C ASP A 23 59.02 -11.93 16.66
N GLU A 24 58.13 -11.51 15.74
CA GLU A 24 56.88 -12.24 15.52
C GLU A 24 56.40 -12.13 14.07
N VAL A 25 55.95 -13.27 13.57
CA VAL A 25 55.81 -13.65 12.16
C VAL A 25 54.59 -13.04 11.50
N LEU A 26 54.81 -12.43 10.34
CA LEU A 26 53.80 -12.04 9.35
C LEU A 26 52.97 -13.24 8.88
N VAL A 27 51.64 -13.16 8.95
CA VAL A 27 50.75 -13.97 8.10
C VAL A 27 49.64 -13.10 7.49
N ALA A 28 49.80 -12.89 6.19
CA ALA A 28 48.78 -12.75 5.15
C ALA A 28 47.64 -11.72 5.33
N THR A 29 47.88 -10.57 4.73
CA THR A 29 46.87 -9.82 3.99
C THR A 29 46.24 -10.68 2.89
N THR A 30 44.92 -10.89 2.93
CA THR A 30 44.14 -11.37 1.77
C THR A 30 42.85 -10.55 1.62
N ASN A 31 42.86 -9.75 0.55
CA ASN A 31 41.82 -9.56 -0.46
C ASN A 31 40.38 -9.19 -0.04
N LEU A 32 39.93 -8.07 -0.63
CA LEU A 32 38.55 -7.82 -1.00
C LEU A 32 37.96 -9.08 -1.64
N GLU A 33 36.84 -9.58 -1.12
CA GLU A 33 36.02 -10.57 -1.81
C GLU A 33 34.72 -9.94 -2.33
N LEU A 34 34.41 -10.36 -3.56
CA LEU A 34 33.28 -9.99 -4.41
C LEU A 34 31.95 -10.58 -3.92
N GLU A 35 30.87 -9.97 -4.39
CA GLU A 35 29.48 -10.36 -4.14
C GLU A 35 29.21 -11.86 -4.37
N PRO A 36 28.43 -12.53 -3.50
CA PRO A 36 27.85 -13.82 -3.84
C PRO A 36 26.53 -13.65 -4.62
N GLU A 37 26.38 -14.50 -5.63
CA GLU A 37 25.22 -14.67 -6.51
C GLU A 37 23.88 -14.79 -5.77
N GLU A 38 22.84 -14.26 -6.41
CA GLU A 38 21.44 -14.41 -6.02
C GLU A 38 21.04 -15.89 -5.99
N VAL A 39 20.80 -16.43 -4.80
CA VAL A 39 20.13 -17.72 -4.60
C VAL A 39 18.83 -17.50 -3.85
N GLN A 40 17.75 -18.02 -4.43
CA GLN A 40 16.39 -17.98 -3.90
C GLN A 40 16.33 -18.50 -2.46
N PHE A 41 15.90 -17.64 -1.53
CA PHE A 41 15.46 -18.06 -0.21
C PHE A 41 13.99 -18.43 -0.29
N THR A 42 13.67 -19.67 0.08
CA THR A 42 12.32 -20.18 0.21
C THR A 42 11.68 -19.64 1.48
N ASP A 43 10.59 -18.89 1.30
CA ASP A 43 9.65 -18.54 2.37
C ASP A 43 9.11 -19.82 3.02
N THR A 44 9.46 -20.04 4.29
CA THR A 44 8.71 -20.90 5.21
C THR A 44 8.55 -20.07 6.48
N SER A 45 7.39 -19.57 6.90
CA SER A 45 6.04 -20.08 6.78
C SER A 45 5.01 -18.94 6.87
N TYR A 46 4.21 -18.78 5.83
CA TYR A 46 2.86 -18.22 5.94
C TYR A 46 2.02 -18.85 4.82
N THR A 47 1.44 -20.01 5.11
CA THR A 47 0.45 -20.63 4.23
C THR A 47 -0.77 -19.73 4.18
N SER A 48 -0.92 -19.02 3.07
CA SER A 48 -2.16 -18.39 2.65
C SER A 48 -3.16 -19.49 2.33
N ALA A 49 -3.92 -19.92 3.33
CA ALA A 49 -5.06 -20.81 3.14
C ALA A 49 -6.27 -20.17 3.83
N SER A 50 -6.81 -19.13 3.20
CA SER A 50 -8.17 -18.67 3.40
C SER A 50 -8.58 -17.91 2.14
N PHE A 51 -9.66 -18.37 1.51
CA PHE A 51 -10.35 -17.79 0.36
C PHE A 51 -9.96 -18.28 -1.05
N GLU A 52 -10.28 -19.55 -1.37
CA GLU A 52 -11.06 -19.91 -2.57
C GLU A 52 -11.42 -21.41 -2.52
N SER A 53 -12.59 -21.72 -1.96
CA SER A 53 -13.27 -22.98 -2.25
C SER A 53 -14.78 -22.75 -2.12
N LEU A 54 -15.44 -22.81 -3.26
CA LEU A 54 -16.90 -22.85 -3.41
C LEU A 54 -17.51 -23.89 -2.45
N PRO A 55 -18.72 -23.64 -1.91
CA PRO A 55 -19.37 -24.59 -1.01
C PRO A 55 -19.74 -25.89 -1.76
N PRO A 56 -19.63 -27.07 -1.11
CA PRO A 56 -20.05 -28.33 -1.72
C PRO A 56 -21.57 -28.42 -1.84
N ILE A 57 -21.97 -29.05 -2.94
CA ILE A 57 -23.34 -29.43 -3.32
C ILE A 57 -23.95 -30.33 -2.23
N VAL A 58 -25.13 -29.94 -1.74
CA VAL A 58 -25.96 -30.77 -0.86
C VAL A 58 -26.61 -31.86 -1.69
N GLU A 59 -26.17 -33.10 -1.53
CA GLU A 59 -26.90 -34.28 -1.99
C GLU A 59 -28.13 -34.53 -1.12
N GLU A 60 -29.28 -34.71 -1.76
CA GLU A 60 -30.52 -35.19 -1.15
C GLU A 60 -30.34 -36.59 -0.52
N PRO A 61 -30.79 -36.83 0.73
CA PRO A 61 -30.99 -38.18 1.21
C PRO A 61 -32.43 -38.65 1.01
N LYS A 62 -32.56 -39.73 0.23
CA LYS A 62 -33.78 -40.53 0.05
C LYS A 62 -34.30 -41.11 1.38
N ALA A 63 -35.62 -41.17 1.49
CA ALA A 63 -36.39 -41.74 2.60
C ALA A 63 -36.24 -43.28 2.76
N LYS A 64 -36.28 -43.77 4.01
CA LYS A 64 -37.17 -44.88 4.47
C LYS A 64 -37.11 -45.19 5.99
N LYS A 65 -38.28 -44.95 6.63
CA LYS A 65 -39.04 -45.71 7.66
C LYS A 65 -38.42 -46.22 8.99
N LYS A 66 -39.02 -45.67 10.08
CA LYS A 66 -39.59 -46.28 11.33
C LYS A 66 -38.65 -47.14 12.21
N LYS A 67 -38.58 -47.01 13.54
CA LYS A 67 -39.68 -46.92 14.53
C LYS A 67 -39.07 -46.67 15.95
N GLY A 68 -39.67 -45.77 16.75
CA GLY A 68 -39.93 -46.04 18.18
C GLY A 68 -39.16 -45.27 19.28
N LYS A 69 -39.90 -44.33 19.91
CA LYS A 69 -40.32 -44.34 21.34
C LYS A 69 -39.70 -43.31 22.31
N LYS A 70 -40.54 -42.30 22.65
CA LYS A 70 -40.86 -41.67 23.97
C LYS A 70 -39.71 -40.93 24.72
N THR A 71 -39.88 -39.78 25.40
CA THR A 71 -41.05 -39.03 25.92
C THR A 71 -40.61 -37.64 26.45
N LYS A 72 -41.52 -36.63 26.36
CA LYS A 72 -41.89 -35.56 27.33
C LYS A 72 -40.85 -34.52 27.78
N GLU A 73 -41.14 -33.24 28.04
CA GLU A 73 -42.37 -32.42 28.22
C GLU A 73 -41.94 -30.92 28.11
N THR A 74 -42.63 -30.08 27.31
CA THR A 74 -43.46 -28.90 27.70
C THR A 74 -42.74 -27.81 28.51
N GLU A 75 -42.75 -26.53 28.13
CA GLU A 75 -43.93 -25.65 28.05
C GLU A 75 -43.86 -24.61 26.92
N ALA A 76 -45.05 -24.28 26.43
CA ALA A 76 -45.36 -23.24 25.46
C ALA A 76 -46.21 -22.15 26.13
N LEU A 77 -46.20 -20.94 25.56
CA LEU A 77 -47.31 -19.98 25.44
C LEU A 77 -46.78 -18.78 24.64
N GLU A 78 -46.95 -18.74 23.31
CA GLU A 78 -48.10 -18.22 22.55
C GLU A 78 -48.32 -16.70 22.67
N VAL A 79 -47.96 -15.93 21.63
CA VAL A 79 -48.82 -15.44 20.52
C VAL A 79 -49.47 -14.09 20.83
N SER A 80 -49.09 -13.05 20.09
CA SER A 80 -50.01 -12.47 19.08
C SER A 80 -49.42 -11.27 18.34
N LYS A 81 -49.70 -11.30 17.04
CA LYS A 81 -49.48 -10.30 16.00
C LYS A 81 -50.18 -8.97 16.32
N LYS A 82 -49.60 -7.87 15.87
CA LYS A 82 -50.33 -6.87 15.06
C LYS A 82 -49.36 -6.07 14.19
N ALA A 83 -49.70 -6.05 12.91
CA ALA A 83 -49.05 -5.32 11.84
C ALA A 83 -49.74 -3.97 11.63
N SER A 84 -48.98 -3.00 11.10
CA SER A 84 -49.41 -1.92 10.20
C SER A 84 -48.12 -1.15 9.83
N SER A 85 -47.56 -1.37 8.62
CA SER A 85 -47.77 -0.51 7.43
C SER A 85 -47.09 0.86 7.62
N GLU A 86 -46.27 1.41 6.74
CA GLU A 86 -46.15 1.30 5.29
C GLU A 86 -44.94 2.15 4.83
N MET A 87 -44.51 1.96 3.57
CA MET A 87 -43.58 2.77 2.76
C MET A 87 -42.07 2.51 2.89
N PHE A 88 -41.54 1.56 2.10
CA PHE A 88 -40.92 1.86 0.79
C PHE A 88 -40.48 0.54 0.14
N GLN A 89 -41.10 0.22 -1.00
CA GLN A 89 -40.90 -1.02 -1.76
C GLN A 89 -40.13 -0.64 -3.03
N TRP A 90 -38.92 -1.17 -3.21
CA TRP A 90 -38.30 -1.32 -4.53
C TRP A 90 -38.13 -2.81 -4.75
N SER A 91 -38.81 -3.30 -5.77
CA SER A 91 -38.84 -4.69 -6.21
C SER A 91 -37.50 -5.08 -6.82
N GLU A 92 -36.83 -6.04 -6.18
CA GLU A 92 -35.87 -6.94 -6.81
C GLU A 92 -36.64 -7.84 -7.79
N GLU A 93 -36.58 -7.53 -9.07
CA GLU A 93 -36.97 -8.47 -10.11
C GLU A 93 -36.08 -8.21 -11.32
N SER A 94 -34.93 -8.90 -11.38
CA SER A 94 -34.18 -9.27 -12.59
C SER A 94 -32.84 -9.89 -12.21
N LEU A 95 -32.68 -11.19 -12.48
CA LEU A 95 -31.45 -11.95 -12.78
C LEU A 95 -31.45 -13.30 -12.06
N ALA A 96 -32.12 -14.27 -12.69
CA ALA A 96 -31.72 -15.67 -12.60
C ALA A 96 -30.97 -16.01 -13.90
N GLU A 97 -29.66 -16.25 -13.77
CA GLU A 97 -28.82 -16.82 -14.82
C GLU A 97 -29.20 -18.29 -15.01
N GLU A 98 -29.63 -18.65 -16.21
CA GLU A 98 -29.73 -20.05 -16.64
C GLU A 98 -28.46 -20.37 -17.45
N GLN A 99 -27.51 -21.04 -16.80
CA GLN A 99 -26.30 -21.59 -17.41
C GLN A 99 -26.66 -22.82 -18.25
N LEU A 100 -26.66 -22.70 -19.57
CA LEU A 100 -26.66 -23.87 -20.48
C LEU A 100 -25.23 -24.28 -20.80
N LYS A 101 -24.88 -25.48 -20.34
CA LYS A 101 -23.70 -26.26 -20.68
C LYS A 101 -23.54 -26.41 -22.21
N VAL A 102 -22.34 -26.12 -22.67
CA VAL A 102 -21.80 -26.59 -23.95
C VAL A 102 -21.34 -28.03 -23.75
N GLU A 103 -21.98 -28.98 -24.45
CA GLU A 103 -21.38 -30.29 -24.71
C GLU A 103 -20.75 -30.25 -26.11
N GLU A 104 -19.43 -30.45 -26.12
CA GLU A 104 -18.65 -30.75 -27.31
C GLU A 104 -18.90 -32.21 -27.72
N GLU A 105 -19.23 -32.43 -28.99
CA GLU A 105 -19.04 -33.74 -29.64
C GLU A 105 -18.04 -33.61 -30.81
N PRO A 106 -17.28 -34.69 -31.10
CA PRO A 106 -15.94 -34.59 -31.65
C PRO A 106 -15.86 -34.45 -33.16
N VAL A 107 -14.73 -33.88 -33.59
CA VAL A 107 -14.24 -33.81 -34.96
C VAL A 107 -13.78 -35.20 -35.43
N GLU A 108 -14.45 -35.79 -36.42
CA GLU A 108 -13.84 -36.79 -37.31
C GLU A 108 -13.57 -36.19 -38.71
N SER A 109 -12.38 -36.45 -39.22
CA SER A 109 -11.90 -36.05 -40.54
C SER A 109 -11.55 -37.32 -41.38
N PRO A 110 -11.26 -37.23 -42.69
CA PRO A 110 -12.09 -37.80 -43.75
C PRO A 110 -11.44 -38.98 -44.50
N LYS A 111 -12.25 -39.79 -45.23
CA LYS A 111 -11.92 -40.65 -46.42
C LYS A 111 -13.18 -41.51 -46.72
N LYS A 112 -13.57 -41.93 -47.93
CA LYS A 112 -12.96 -42.02 -49.26
C LYS A 112 -14.08 -42.25 -50.30
N LYS A 113 -13.79 -41.90 -51.55
CA LYS A 113 -14.60 -41.99 -52.79
C LYS A 113 -15.34 -43.32 -53.01
N GLY A 114 -16.55 -43.24 -53.56
CA GLY A 114 -17.27 -44.32 -54.26
C GLY A 114 -18.22 -43.76 -55.31
N LYS A 115 -18.04 -44.17 -56.58
CA LYS A 115 -18.73 -43.69 -57.79
C LYS A 115 -20.20 -44.14 -57.91
N GLY A 116 -20.99 -43.34 -58.63
CA GLY A 116 -22.30 -43.67 -59.21
C GLY A 116 -23.43 -42.98 -58.45
N LYS A 117 -24.45 -42.37 -59.06
CA LYS A 117 -25.12 -42.67 -60.32
C LYS A 117 -26.09 -41.51 -60.59
N LYS A 118 -26.18 -41.08 -61.85
CA LYS A 118 -27.30 -40.38 -62.52
C LYS A 118 -28.03 -39.26 -61.77
N GLY A 119 -27.94 -38.06 -62.35
CA GLY A 119 -28.70 -36.87 -61.97
C GLY A 119 -30.15 -37.17 -61.61
N LYS A 120 -30.50 -36.79 -60.39
CA LYS A 120 -31.87 -36.68 -59.92
C LYS A 120 -32.18 -35.19 -59.99
N LYS A 121 -33.09 -34.81 -60.90
CA LYS A 121 -33.77 -33.51 -60.81
C LYS A 121 -34.44 -33.50 -59.43
N ASP A 122 -33.94 -32.69 -58.52
CA ASP A 122 -34.67 -32.33 -57.31
C ASP A 122 -35.93 -31.59 -57.77
N LYS A 123 -37.01 -32.36 -57.83
CA LYS A 123 -38.37 -31.83 -57.79
C LYS A 123 -38.53 -31.36 -56.35
N GLU A 124 -38.79 -30.07 -56.20
CA GLU A 124 -39.35 -29.52 -54.96
C GLU A 124 -40.40 -30.50 -54.41
N ASP A 125 -40.23 -30.94 -53.17
CA ASP A 125 -41.20 -31.79 -52.48
C ASP A 125 -42.45 -30.96 -52.20
N ILE A 126 -43.31 -30.94 -53.22
CA ILE A 126 -44.67 -30.40 -53.14
C ILE A 126 -45.46 -31.25 -52.14
N PRO A 127 -46.02 -30.67 -51.07
CA PRO A 127 -46.89 -31.39 -50.15
C PRO A 127 -48.11 -32.01 -50.87
N ALA A 128 -48.54 -33.19 -50.44
CA ALA A 128 -49.73 -33.83 -51.00
C ALA A 128 -50.99 -33.04 -50.59
N PHE A 129 -51.54 -32.22 -51.49
CA PHE A 129 -52.76 -31.44 -51.24
C PHE A 129 -54.02 -32.34 -51.20
N GLU A 130 -54.95 -32.05 -50.28
CA GLU A 130 -56.25 -32.72 -50.21
C GLU A 130 -57.11 -32.40 -51.44
N LYS A 131 -57.59 -33.45 -52.11
CA LYS A 131 -58.30 -33.33 -53.40
C LYS A 131 -59.75 -32.85 -53.20
N PRO A 132 -60.27 -31.92 -54.02
CA PRO A 132 -61.65 -31.46 -53.96
C PRO A 132 -62.68 -32.57 -54.14
N LYS A 133 -63.88 -32.42 -53.56
CA LYS A 133 -64.98 -33.41 -53.65
C LYS A 133 -65.39 -33.77 -55.10
N ASN A 134 -65.15 -32.88 -56.07
CA ASN A 134 -65.45 -33.08 -57.50
C ASN A 134 -64.26 -33.62 -58.32
N TRP A 135 -63.20 -34.12 -57.67
CA TRP A 135 -61.99 -34.58 -58.35
C TRP A 135 -62.26 -35.66 -59.40
N LYS A 136 -63.17 -36.59 -59.13
CA LYS A 136 -63.46 -37.74 -60.02
C LYS A 136 -64.23 -37.36 -61.31
N THR A 137 -64.89 -36.21 -61.34
CA THR A 137 -65.70 -35.74 -62.49
C THR A 137 -64.98 -34.70 -63.37
N MET A 138 -63.88 -34.10 -62.89
CA MET A 138 -63.07 -33.15 -63.67
C MET A 138 -62.23 -33.82 -64.77
N ASN A 139 -62.02 -33.10 -65.88
CA ASN A 139 -61.19 -33.53 -67.01
C ASN A 139 -59.69 -33.49 -66.64
N LYS A 140 -58.83 -34.28 -67.32
CA LYS A 140 -57.40 -34.42 -66.98
C LYS A 140 -56.67 -33.06 -66.89
N LYS A 141 -56.98 -32.13 -67.81
CA LYS A 141 -56.44 -30.76 -67.83
C LYS A 141 -56.87 -29.92 -66.62
N GLU A 142 -58.10 -30.10 -66.12
CA GLU A 142 -58.62 -29.34 -64.98
C GLU A 142 -57.99 -29.80 -63.66
N ARG A 143 -57.68 -31.10 -63.52
CA ARG A 143 -56.95 -31.65 -62.37
C ARG A 143 -55.50 -31.18 -62.33
N GLU A 144 -54.84 -31.10 -63.50
CA GLU A 144 -53.49 -30.59 -63.63
C GLU A 144 -53.44 -29.07 -63.33
N ALA A 145 -54.41 -28.31 -63.83
CA ALA A 145 -54.57 -26.89 -63.52
C ALA A 145 -54.83 -26.64 -62.02
N TRP A 146 -55.66 -27.46 -61.37
CA TRP A 146 -55.91 -27.36 -59.92
C TRP A 146 -54.66 -27.66 -59.08
N MET A 147 -53.89 -28.69 -59.44
CA MET A 147 -52.61 -28.98 -58.75
C MET A 147 -51.58 -27.88 -58.99
N LEU A 148 -51.49 -27.35 -60.21
CA LEU A 148 -50.62 -26.20 -60.54
C LEU A 148 -51.00 -24.97 -59.72
N GLN A 149 -52.29 -24.64 -59.65
CA GLN A 149 -52.79 -23.53 -58.86
C GLN A 149 -52.49 -23.72 -57.37
N ARG A 150 -52.63 -24.94 -56.83
CA ARG A 150 -52.36 -25.20 -55.41
C ARG A 150 -50.86 -25.23 -55.08
N ILE A 151 -50.02 -25.68 -56.00
CA ILE A 151 -48.55 -25.58 -55.92
C ILE A 151 -48.13 -24.11 -55.94
N GLU A 152 -48.76 -23.31 -56.79
CA GLU A 152 -48.49 -21.87 -56.92
C GLU A 152 -48.98 -21.09 -55.69
N GLU A 153 -50.15 -21.44 -55.14
CA GLU A 153 -50.64 -20.93 -53.86
C GLU A 153 -49.73 -21.34 -52.69
N TRP A 154 -49.21 -22.57 -52.66
CA TRP A 154 -48.28 -23.02 -51.60
C TRP A 154 -46.90 -22.36 -51.73
N ARG A 155 -46.39 -22.17 -52.94
CA ARG A 155 -45.16 -21.39 -53.19
C ARG A 155 -45.36 -19.93 -52.81
N ALA A 156 -46.51 -19.34 -53.15
CA ALA A 156 -46.88 -17.98 -52.75
C ALA A 156 -47.04 -17.87 -51.23
N GLU A 157 -47.57 -18.89 -50.55
CA GLU A 157 -47.71 -18.93 -49.10
C GLU A 157 -46.34 -19.04 -48.40
N LYS A 158 -45.43 -19.90 -48.91
CA LYS A 158 -44.05 -20.00 -48.41
C LYS A 158 -43.21 -18.75 -48.71
N GLU A 159 -43.43 -18.12 -49.85
CA GLU A 159 -42.78 -16.86 -50.22
C GLU A 159 -43.32 -15.68 -49.40
N ALA A 160 -44.63 -15.65 -49.14
CA ALA A 160 -45.27 -14.68 -48.24
C ALA A 160 -44.83 -14.88 -46.78
N GLU A 161 -44.67 -16.12 -46.30
CA GLU A 161 -44.15 -16.42 -44.97
C GLU A 161 -42.69 -15.94 -44.81
N LYS A 162 -41.84 -16.20 -45.81
CA LYS A 162 -40.47 -15.66 -45.86
C LYS A 162 -40.44 -14.14 -45.92
N GLN A 163 -41.30 -13.52 -46.74
CA GLN A 163 -41.43 -12.07 -46.81
C GLN A 163 -41.94 -11.46 -45.50
N ALA A 164 -42.83 -12.15 -44.78
CA ALA A 164 -43.30 -11.73 -43.47
C ALA A 164 -42.19 -11.81 -42.41
N ILE A 165 -41.35 -12.85 -42.43
CA ILE A 165 -40.17 -12.97 -41.56
C ILE A 165 -39.16 -11.85 -41.85
N LEU A 166 -38.90 -11.56 -43.13
CA LEU A 166 -38.00 -10.49 -43.56
C LEU A 166 -38.53 -9.09 -43.23
N ALA A 167 -39.83 -8.87 -43.41
CA ALA A 167 -40.50 -7.64 -43.00
C ALA A 167 -40.44 -7.47 -41.47
N GLY A 168 -40.71 -8.54 -40.72
CA GLY A 168 -40.58 -8.56 -39.27
C GLY A 168 -39.15 -8.29 -38.79
N ALA A 169 -38.12 -8.80 -39.48
CA ALA A 169 -36.73 -8.50 -39.16
C ALA A 169 -36.36 -7.01 -39.42
N LYS A 170 -36.85 -6.43 -40.53
CA LYS A 170 -36.69 -5.00 -40.85
C LYS A 170 -37.42 -4.10 -39.85
N GLU A 171 -38.64 -4.48 -39.48
CA GLU A 171 -39.44 -3.76 -38.49
C GLU A 171 -38.80 -3.80 -37.10
N LYS A 172 -38.33 -4.97 -36.65
CA LYS A 172 -37.56 -5.12 -35.41
C LYS A 172 -36.32 -4.23 -35.39
N ARG A 173 -35.58 -4.11 -36.50
CA ARG A 173 -34.40 -3.23 -36.61
C ARG A 173 -34.77 -1.76 -36.45
N ILE A 174 -35.84 -1.32 -37.11
CA ILE A 174 -36.32 0.08 -37.02
C ILE A 174 -36.83 0.38 -35.61
N ALA A 175 -37.57 -0.56 -35.00
CA ALA A 175 -38.04 -0.45 -33.63
C ALA A 175 -36.89 -0.32 -32.63
N LEU A 176 -35.87 -1.19 -32.72
CA LEU A 176 -34.67 -1.14 -31.87
C LEU A 176 -33.86 0.17 -32.08
N ALA A 177 -33.76 0.66 -33.31
CA ALA A 177 -33.10 1.94 -33.58
C ALA A 177 -33.86 3.13 -32.98
N LYS A 178 -35.20 3.11 -33.07
CA LYS A 178 -36.07 4.14 -32.48
C LYS A 178 -36.02 4.10 -30.95
N GLU A 179 -36.07 2.91 -30.36
CA GLU A 179 -35.95 2.70 -28.91
C GLU A 179 -34.61 3.22 -28.36
N ARG A 180 -33.49 2.93 -29.05
CA ARG A 180 -32.18 3.46 -28.67
C ARG A 180 -32.10 4.98 -28.76
N ALA A 181 -32.67 5.58 -29.81
CA ALA A 181 -32.72 7.03 -29.96
C ALA A 181 -33.59 7.69 -28.88
N GLU A 182 -34.72 7.07 -28.52
CA GLU A 182 -35.59 7.54 -27.44
C GLU A 182 -34.91 7.42 -26.08
N LEU A 183 -34.24 6.28 -25.81
CA LEU A 183 -33.46 6.08 -24.59
C LEU A 183 -32.31 7.08 -24.49
N MET A 184 -31.61 7.36 -25.60
CA MET A 184 -30.58 8.40 -25.65
C MET A 184 -31.15 9.79 -25.34
N ALA A 185 -32.34 10.12 -25.85
CA ALA A 185 -32.99 11.39 -25.57
C ALA A 185 -33.43 11.50 -24.09
N LYS A 186 -33.97 10.42 -23.51
CA LYS A 186 -34.32 10.34 -22.09
C LYS A 186 -33.09 10.48 -21.19
N ASP A 187 -32.02 9.75 -21.49
CA ASP A 187 -30.74 9.85 -20.78
C ASP A 187 -30.21 11.29 -20.82
N ASN A 188 -30.20 11.95 -21.98
CA ASN A 188 -29.75 13.33 -22.10
C ASN A 188 -30.61 14.29 -21.26
N ALA A 189 -31.93 14.12 -21.25
CA ALA A 189 -32.83 14.92 -20.42
C ALA A 189 -32.58 14.73 -18.92
N GLU A 190 -32.36 13.49 -18.47
CA GLU A 190 -31.99 13.20 -17.08
C GLU A 190 -30.62 13.81 -16.72
N GLN A 191 -29.65 13.73 -17.63
CA GLN A 191 -28.32 14.31 -17.43
C GLN A 191 -28.35 15.84 -17.34
N GLU A 192 -29.23 16.52 -18.08
CA GLU A 192 -29.41 17.98 -17.94
C GLU A 192 -29.91 18.35 -16.54
N ILE A 193 -30.88 17.60 -15.99
CA ILE A 193 -31.36 17.78 -14.61
C ILE A 193 -30.23 17.50 -13.61
N ARG A 194 -29.52 16.38 -13.79
CA ARG A 194 -28.38 15.99 -12.95
C ARG A 194 -27.29 17.05 -12.94
N ARG A 195 -26.98 17.62 -14.11
CA ARG A 195 -25.99 18.69 -14.30
C ARG A 195 -26.36 19.93 -13.50
N ASP A 196 -27.61 20.37 -13.55
CA ASP A 196 -28.08 21.52 -12.77
C ASP A 196 -27.98 21.27 -11.25
N ILE A 197 -28.40 20.08 -10.79
CA ILE A 197 -28.31 19.70 -9.37
C ILE A 197 -26.84 19.66 -8.92
N LEU A 198 -25.97 18.97 -9.66
CA LEU A 198 -24.54 18.86 -9.34
C LEU A 198 -23.86 20.24 -9.35
N GLN A 199 -24.21 21.11 -10.29
CA GLN A 199 -23.66 22.47 -10.34
C GLN A 199 -24.02 23.26 -9.07
N LYS A 200 -25.28 23.18 -8.62
CA LYS A 200 -25.74 23.85 -7.38
C LYS A 200 -25.01 23.30 -6.15
N ILE A 201 -24.84 21.98 -6.06
CA ILE A 201 -24.12 21.33 -4.96
C ILE A 201 -22.63 21.71 -4.97
N VAL A 202 -21.98 21.67 -6.12
CA VAL A 202 -20.57 22.05 -6.26
C VAL A 202 -20.37 23.54 -5.92
N ASN A 203 -21.29 24.42 -6.32
CA ASN A 203 -21.25 25.84 -5.92
C ASN A 203 -21.38 26.01 -4.40
N LEU A 204 -22.23 25.21 -3.75
CA LEU A 204 -22.37 25.21 -2.29
C LEU A 204 -21.07 24.74 -1.60
N PHE A 205 -20.43 23.67 -2.11
CA PHE A 205 -19.14 23.21 -1.59
C PHE A 205 -18.02 24.24 -1.79
N HIS A 206 -17.95 24.90 -2.96
CA HIS A 206 -17.01 25.99 -3.20
C HIS A 206 -17.25 27.18 -2.25
N LEU A 207 -18.51 27.50 -1.94
CA LEU A 207 -18.83 28.54 -0.96
C LEU A 207 -18.32 28.17 0.45
N PHE A 208 -18.52 26.93 0.88
CA PHE A 208 -18.00 26.45 2.16
C PHE A 208 -16.48 26.38 2.19
N GLU A 209 -15.85 25.96 1.09
CA GLU A 209 -14.40 25.96 0.93
C GLU A 209 -13.86 27.39 1.02
N LYS A 210 -14.45 28.35 0.31
CA LYS A 210 -14.05 29.77 0.39
C LYS A 210 -14.21 30.32 1.80
N ARG A 211 -15.33 30.07 2.49
CA ARG A 211 -15.53 30.49 3.89
C ARG A 211 -14.48 29.90 4.82
N LYS A 212 -14.10 28.64 4.61
CA LYS A 212 -13.02 27.99 5.36
C LYS A 212 -11.66 28.61 5.08
N MET A 213 -11.36 28.90 3.81
CA MET A 213 -10.12 29.59 3.40
C MET A 213 -10.05 30.99 4.01
N ASP A 214 -11.14 31.75 3.99
CA ASP A 214 -11.21 33.08 4.60
C ASP A 214 -10.98 33.02 6.12
N PHE A 215 -11.55 31.99 6.79
CA PHE A 215 -11.30 31.74 8.21
C PHE A 215 -9.85 31.35 8.50
N GLU A 216 -9.27 30.46 7.71
CA GLU A 216 -7.86 30.05 7.83
C GLU A 216 -6.93 31.24 7.57
N ASN A 217 -7.20 32.07 6.55
CA ASN A 217 -6.44 33.29 6.26
C ASN A 217 -6.50 34.30 7.41
N LYS A 218 -7.67 34.55 8.00
CA LYS A 218 -7.79 35.41 9.19
C LYS A 218 -6.99 34.87 10.37
N LYS A 219 -7.05 33.55 10.61
CA LYS A 219 -6.26 32.89 11.64
C LYS A 219 -4.76 32.99 11.35
N GLN A 220 -4.34 32.86 10.09
CA GLN A 220 -2.95 33.02 9.68
C GLN A 220 -2.48 34.46 9.91
N LEU A 221 -3.23 35.47 9.47
CA LEU A 221 -2.97 36.89 9.72
C LEU A 221 -2.83 37.19 11.23
N GLU A 222 -3.73 36.66 12.05
CA GLU A 222 -3.65 36.81 13.50
C GLU A 222 -2.39 36.13 14.05
N ALA A 223 -2.04 34.94 13.57
CA ALA A 223 -0.83 34.24 13.99
C ALA A 223 0.47 34.87 13.45
N GLU A 224 0.45 35.52 12.29
CA GLU A 224 1.52 36.38 11.77
C GLU A 224 1.70 37.60 12.68
N TRP A 225 0.60 38.24 13.08
CA TRP A 225 0.63 39.34 14.02
C TRP A 225 1.20 38.91 15.38
N GLN A 226 0.77 37.75 15.91
CA GLN A 226 1.34 37.19 17.14
C GLN A 226 2.83 36.87 17.00
N GLN A 227 3.28 36.33 15.86
CA GLN A 227 4.70 36.10 15.61
C GLN A 227 5.49 37.41 15.58
N TYR A 228 4.95 38.44 14.91
CA TYR A 228 5.56 39.77 14.89
C TYR A 228 5.72 40.36 16.30
N LEU A 229 4.72 40.16 17.17
CA LEU A 229 4.77 40.62 18.57
C LEU A 229 5.75 39.82 19.45
N ARG A 230 6.03 38.55 19.14
CA ARG A 230 6.90 37.69 19.98
C ARG A 230 8.34 38.20 20.06
N CYS A 231 8.88 38.76 18.96
CA CYS A 231 10.25 39.29 18.90
C CYS A 231 11.32 38.34 19.49
N ASP A 232 11.15 37.02 19.32
CA ASP A 232 11.99 35.98 19.91
C ASP A 232 13.26 35.68 19.10
N GLY A 233 13.40 36.26 17.91
CA GLY A 233 14.52 36.05 16.99
C GLY A 233 14.50 34.70 16.27
N LEU A 234 13.41 33.93 16.41
CA LEU A 234 13.21 32.68 15.67
C LEU A 234 12.68 32.97 14.26
N PRO A 235 13.06 32.15 13.26
CA PRO A 235 12.54 32.33 11.90
C PRO A 235 11.05 32.00 11.83
N ASP A 236 10.31 32.70 10.98
CA ASP A 236 8.92 32.33 10.68
C ASP A 236 8.91 31.13 9.70
N PRO A 237 8.32 29.97 10.06
CA PRO A 237 8.21 28.82 9.16
C PRO A 237 7.43 29.09 7.87
N ARG A 238 6.62 30.16 7.81
CA ARG A 238 5.95 30.62 6.59
C ARG A 238 6.91 31.22 5.57
N VAL A 239 8.07 31.70 6.02
CA VAL A 239 9.05 32.38 5.17
C VAL A 239 10.27 31.49 4.97
N VAL A 240 10.27 30.76 3.85
CA VAL A 240 11.32 29.79 3.47
C VAL A 240 12.73 30.40 3.54
N THR A 241 12.92 31.67 3.16
CA THR A 241 14.23 32.34 3.19
C THR A 241 14.75 32.54 4.62
N GLN A 242 13.88 32.86 5.58
CA GLN A 242 14.25 32.95 6.99
C GLN A 242 14.66 31.58 7.54
N MET A 243 13.90 30.54 7.18
CA MET A 243 14.22 29.17 7.57
C MET A 243 15.57 28.69 7.01
N ASN A 244 15.85 28.98 5.74
CA ASN A 244 17.14 28.64 5.12
C ASN A 244 18.29 29.40 5.77
N THR A 245 18.09 30.67 6.12
CA THR A 245 19.09 31.46 6.84
C THR A 245 19.36 30.87 8.23
N TYR A 246 18.31 30.51 8.96
CA TYR A 246 18.42 29.84 10.26
C TYR A 246 19.16 28.51 10.15
N LEU A 247 18.81 27.65 9.19
CA LEU A 247 19.49 26.38 8.92
C LEU A 247 20.96 26.59 8.56
N HIS A 248 21.27 27.59 7.75
CA HIS A 248 22.66 27.91 7.37
C HIS A 248 23.50 28.34 8.58
N VAL A 249 22.98 29.25 9.42
CA VAL A 249 23.64 29.68 10.65
C VAL A 249 23.82 28.51 11.62
N TRP A 250 22.83 27.63 11.74
CA TRP A 250 22.92 26.44 12.58
C TRP A 250 24.00 25.47 12.06
N LYS A 251 24.03 25.16 10.76
CA LYS A 251 25.08 24.34 10.14
C LYS A 251 26.49 24.92 10.33
N GLY A 252 26.61 26.24 10.38
CA GLY A 252 27.87 26.93 10.66
C GLY A 252 28.38 26.77 12.09
N ASN A 253 27.49 26.47 13.06
CA ASN A 253 27.86 26.24 14.44
C ASN A 253 28.17 24.75 14.70
N SER A 254 29.45 24.43 14.86
CA SER A 254 29.93 23.04 15.03
C SER A 254 30.03 22.58 16.50
N ALA A 255 29.47 23.35 17.44
CA ALA A 255 29.40 22.99 18.86
C ALA A 255 27.94 22.95 19.33
N CYS A 256 27.54 21.81 19.89
CA CYS A 256 26.25 21.59 20.52
C CYS A 256 26.52 20.89 21.86
N ASP A 257 26.18 21.53 22.96
CA ASP A 257 26.13 20.89 24.29
C ASP A 257 24.69 20.46 24.61
N ASP A 258 24.46 19.97 25.81
CA ASP A 258 23.14 19.50 26.24
C ASP A 258 22.14 20.64 26.45
N GLU A 259 22.56 21.80 26.93
CA GLU A 259 21.69 22.99 27.03
C GLU A 259 21.31 23.56 25.66
N GLU A 260 22.26 23.63 24.74
CA GLU A 260 21.99 24.02 23.36
C GLU A 260 21.03 23.03 22.71
N LEU A 261 21.24 21.72 22.89
CA LEU A 261 20.30 20.70 22.41
C LEU A 261 18.90 20.90 22.99
N ASN A 262 18.78 21.17 24.30
CA ASN A 262 17.50 21.43 24.93
C ASN A 262 16.79 22.64 24.31
N ARG A 263 17.53 23.74 24.12
CA ARG A 263 17.01 24.94 23.45
C ARG A 263 16.53 24.63 22.04
N ARG A 264 17.34 23.93 21.23
CA ARG A 264 16.97 23.56 19.85
C ARG A 264 15.75 22.65 19.80
N CYS A 265 15.61 21.69 20.70
CA CYS A 265 14.41 20.86 20.79
C CYS A 265 13.15 21.69 21.09
N VAL A 266 13.25 22.69 21.97
CA VAL A 266 12.12 23.58 22.30
C VAL A 266 11.72 24.47 21.13
N GLU A 267 12.70 25.01 20.40
CA GLU A 267 12.52 25.90 19.25
C GLU A 267 12.03 25.16 17.99
N VAL A 268 12.64 24.02 17.65
CA VAL A 268 12.45 23.34 16.37
C VAL A 268 11.17 22.52 16.30
N LEU A 269 10.73 21.92 17.42
CA LEU A 269 9.53 21.08 17.40
C LEU A 269 8.26 21.86 16.99
N PRO A 270 7.96 23.05 17.54
CA PRO A 270 6.84 23.86 17.06
C PRO A 270 6.97 24.28 15.59
N MET A 271 8.20 24.56 15.12
CA MET A 271 8.44 24.89 13.71
C MET A 271 8.15 23.69 12.80
N LEU A 272 8.56 22.49 13.20
CA LEU A 272 8.26 21.25 12.48
C LEU A 272 6.75 20.97 12.43
N GLU A 273 6.04 21.11 13.56
CA GLU A 273 4.57 20.96 13.61
C GLU A 273 3.87 21.91 12.63
N MET A 274 4.33 23.16 12.53
CA MET A 274 3.78 24.15 11.60
C MET A 274 4.06 23.79 10.13
N LEU A 275 5.30 23.38 9.81
CA LEU A 275 5.67 22.95 8.46
C LEU A 275 4.92 21.68 8.04
N GLU A 276 4.66 20.77 8.98
CA GLU A 276 3.84 19.57 8.73
C GLU A 276 2.38 19.93 8.42
N GLU A 277 1.81 20.95 9.07
CA GLU A 277 0.50 21.50 8.72
C GLU A 277 0.52 22.13 7.31
N PHE A 278 1.59 22.84 6.92
CA PHE A 278 1.70 23.42 5.58
C PHE A 278 1.82 22.37 4.48
N VAL A 279 2.65 21.34 4.68
CA VAL A 279 2.78 20.22 3.74
C VAL A 279 1.48 19.43 3.64
N ALA A 280 0.75 19.23 4.75
CA ALA A 280 -0.59 18.63 4.73
C ALA A 280 -1.62 19.50 3.97
N ASN A 281 -1.40 20.82 3.91
CA ASN A 281 -2.24 21.80 3.23
C ASN A 281 -1.70 22.21 1.86
N SER A 282 -0.94 21.33 1.19
CA SER A 282 -0.27 21.65 -0.08
C SER A 282 -1.20 22.23 -1.16
N ARG A 283 -2.51 21.92 -1.14
CA ARG A 283 -3.51 22.48 -2.06
C ARG A 283 -3.59 24.01 -2.06
N GLN A 284 -3.27 24.65 -0.93
CA GLN A 284 -3.36 26.11 -0.80
C GLN A 284 -2.15 26.83 -1.38
N TYR A 285 -1.06 26.10 -1.59
CA TYR A 285 0.22 26.64 -2.01
C TYR A 285 0.51 26.24 -3.45
N THR A 286 1.37 27.01 -4.10
CA THR A 286 1.90 26.59 -5.40
C THR A 286 2.73 25.32 -5.24
N PRO A 287 2.82 24.45 -6.27
CA PRO A 287 3.63 23.23 -6.21
C PRO A 287 5.08 23.49 -5.77
N LEU A 288 5.67 24.59 -6.24
CA LEU A 288 7.02 25.00 -5.87
C LEU A 288 7.12 25.34 -4.38
N GLN A 289 6.18 26.11 -3.84
CA GLN A 289 6.16 26.45 -2.41
C GLN A 289 5.97 25.20 -1.54
N ALA A 290 5.06 24.31 -1.92
CA ALA A 290 4.84 23.05 -1.20
C ALA A 290 6.11 22.18 -1.17
N GLN A 291 6.84 22.12 -2.29
CA GLN A 291 8.13 21.44 -2.36
C GLN A 291 9.17 22.13 -1.45
N SER A 292 9.28 23.45 -1.49
CA SER A 292 10.23 24.18 -0.64
C SER A 292 9.96 23.99 0.86
N TYR A 293 8.70 24.03 1.30
CA TYR A 293 8.36 23.72 2.70
C TYR A 293 8.74 22.28 3.07
N ASN A 294 8.54 21.33 2.15
CA ASN A 294 8.94 19.95 2.37
C ASN A 294 10.45 19.79 2.49
N GLU A 295 11.24 20.48 1.66
CA GLU A 295 12.70 20.47 1.71
C GLU A 295 13.22 21.05 3.04
N VAL A 296 12.75 22.23 3.43
CA VAL A 296 13.11 22.87 4.73
C VAL A 296 12.76 21.96 5.91
N ARG A 297 11.59 21.32 5.86
CA ARG A 297 11.13 20.39 6.90
C ARG A 297 12.07 19.19 7.03
N LEU A 298 12.51 18.61 5.91
CA LEU A 298 13.46 17.49 5.92
C LEU A 298 14.84 17.93 6.44
N GLU A 299 15.33 19.09 6.00
CA GLU A 299 16.60 19.63 6.49
C GLU A 299 16.58 19.90 7.99
N LEU A 300 15.49 20.45 8.54
CA LEU A 300 15.35 20.64 9.99
C LEU A 300 15.42 19.33 10.78
N ARG A 301 14.78 18.26 10.27
CA ARG A 301 14.86 16.93 10.91
C ARG A 301 16.29 16.38 10.89
N GLU A 302 16.99 16.54 9.77
CA GLU A 302 18.40 16.14 9.64
C GLU A 302 19.32 16.96 10.56
N GLN A 303 19.08 18.28 10.69
CA GLN A 303 19.83 19.12 11.61
C GLN A 303 19.57 18.76 13.07
N LEU A 304 18.33 18.45 13.44
CA LEU A 304 18.01 17.98 14.79
C LEU A 304 18.69 16.63 15.08
N SER A 305 18.66 15.69 14.14
CA SER A 305 19.41 14.42 14.25
C SER A 305 20.91 14.67 14.44
N SER A 306 21.50 15.58 13.67
CA SER A 306 22.91 15.97 13.78
C SER A 306 23.23 16.63 15.12
N ALA A 307 22.34 17.48 15.64
CA ALA A 307 22.50 18.11 16.94
C ALA A 307 22.52 17.08 18.09
N ILE A 308 21.72 16.01 17.99
CA ILE A 308 21.77 14.88 18.94
C ILE A 308 23.14 14.18 18.87
N GLN A 309 23.72 14.01 17.68
CA GLN A 309 25.06 13.45 17.51
C GLN A 309 26.14 14.34 18.15
N TYR A 310 26.10 15.65 17.90
CA TYR A 310 27.08 16.59 18.44
C TYR A 310 26.99 16.74 19.96
N ALA A 311 25.78 16.82 20.52
CA ALA A 311 25.57 16.85 21.96
C ALA A 311 26.08 15.57 22.63
N SER A 312 25.78 14.41 22.04
CA SER A 312 26.30 13.11 22.51
C SER A 312 27.85 13.09 22.47
N TYR A 313 28.47 13.62 21.42
CA TYR A 313 29.93 13.75 21.32
C TYR A 313 30.50 14.68 22.40
N SER A 314 29.88 15.84 22.61
CA SER A 314 30.30 16.82 23.61
C SER A 314 30.25 16.24 25.03
N LEU A 315 29.16 15.54 25.36
CA LEU A 315 28.98 14.85 26.64
C LEU A 315 30.06 13.80 26.87
N LEU A 316 30.33 12.95 25.87
CA LEU A 316 31.33 11.87 25.97
C LEU A 316 32.78 12.37 25.94
N ARG A 317 33.04 13.62 25.58
CA ARG A 317 34.39 14.19 25.55
C ARG A 317 34.96 14.48 26.94
N ASP A 318 34.10 14.79 27.90
CA ASP A 318 34.48 15.06 29.28
C ASP A 318 33.55 14.30 30.24
N LEU A 319 33.90 13.04 30.50
CA LEU A 319 33.06 12.16 31.32
C LEU A 319 32.97 12.67 32.76
N GLU A 320 34.08 13.11 33.35
CA GLU A 320 34.14 13.58 34.75
C GLU A 320 33.23 14.79 35.00
N LYS A 321 33.13 15.70 34.03
CA LYS A 321 32.28 16.88 34.14
C LYS A 321 30.80 16.57 33.88
N ASN A 322 30.51 15.73 32.89
CA ASN A 322 29.17 15.62 32.32
C ASN A 322 28.38 14.39 32.78
N LEU A 323 29.05 13.30 33.19
CA LEU A 323 28.40 12.03 33.57
C LEU A 323 28.44 11.82 35.09
N LYS A 324 27.46 11.05 35.59
CA LYS A 324 27.39 10.59 36.97
C LYS A 324 28.15 9.28 37.12
N PHE A 325 29.16 9.24 37.98
CA PHE A 325 29.93 8.03 38.27
C PHE A 325 29.26 7.25 39.41
N HIS A 326 28.74 6.07 39.11
CA HIS A 326 28.24 5.14 40.13
C HIS A 326 29.37 4.29 40.71
N SER A 327 30.42 4.04 39.91
CA SER A 327 31.64 3.37 40.35
C SER A 327 32.83 3.88 39.55
N ILE A 328 34.04 3.53 39.96
CA ILE A 328 35.28 3.80 39.20
C ILE A 328 35.28 3.23 37.77
N LYS A 329 34.41 2.25 37.49
CA LYS A 329 34.30 1.59 36.18
C LYS A 329 33.07 2.01 35.38
N LEU A 330 32.11 2.72 36.00
CA LEU A 330 30.80 2.97 35.42
C LEU A 330 30.37 4.42 35.57
N ALA A 331 30.12 5.05 34.43
CA ALA A 331 29.54 6.39 34.33
C ALA A 331 28.25 6.35 33.50
N THR A 332 27.25 7.12 33.91
CA THR A 332 25.94 7.20 33.25
C THR A 332 25.49 8.64 33.07
N TYR A 333 24.69 8.89 32.04
CA TYR A 333 23.99 10.15 31.82
C TYR A 333 22.55 9.85 31.47
N GLU A 334 21.63 10.64 32.02
CA GLU A 334 20.20 10.54 31.78
C GLU A 334 19.61 11.95 31.78
N ARG A 335 18.95 12.32 30.68
CA ARG A 335 18.21 13.58 30.57
C ARG A 335 17.00 13.42 29.64
N GLU A 336 15.87 13.97 30.07
CA GLU A 336 14.67 14.12 29.24
C GLU A 336 14.58 15.54 28.70
N PHE A 337 14.39 15.64 27.39
CA PHE A 337 14.18 16.88 26.65
C PHE A 337 12.75 16.88 26.09
N LYS A 338 12.30 18.05 25.61
CA LYS A 338 11.05 18.11 24.84
C LYS A 338 11.19 17.25 23.58
N GLY A 339 10.43 16.16 23.47
CA GLY A 339 10.41 15.29 22.29
C GLY A 339 11.60 14.31 22.15
N LEU A 340 12.51 14.24 23.13
CA LEU A 340 13.70 13.39 23.08
C LEU A 340 14.08 12.90 24.48
N ARG A 341 14.47 11.64 24.59
CA ARG A 341 15.11 11.08 25.81
C ARG A 341 16.50 10.60 25.45
N LEU A 342 17.51 11.01 26.22
CA LEU A 342 18.92 10.66 25.96
C LEU A 342 19.53 9.99 27.19
N ASN A 343 20.01 8.78 26.99
CA ASN A 343 20.77 8.01 27.96
C ASN A 343 22.12 7.60 27.39
N LEU A 344 23.19 7.76 28.17
CA LEU A 344 24.52 7.26 27.86
C LEU A 344 24.98 6.35 29.00
N TRP A 345 25.51 5.20 28.63
CA TRP A 345 26.16 4.27 29.55
C TRP A 345 27.60 4.10 29.09
N VAL A 346 28.56 4.27 30.00
CA VAL A 346 29.99 4.21 29.68
C VAL A 346 30.73 3.34 30.68
N ALA A 347 31.33 2.26 30.18
CA ALA A 347 32.36 1.52 30.88
C ALA A 347 33.71 2.23 30.74
N VAL A 348 34.24 2.70 31.87
CA VAL A 348 35.48 3.47 31.92
C VAL A 348 36.66 2.52 31.95
N ARG A 349 37.56 2.68 30.97
CA ARG A 349 38.76 1.87 30.83
C ARG A 349 39.73 2.14 31.99
N MET A 350 40.02 1.10 32.77
CA MET A 350 41.02 1.16 33.82
C MET A 350 42.44 0.93 33.26
N PRO A 351 43.48 1.57 33.83
CA PRO A 351 44.87 1.23 33.53
C PRO A 351 45.14 -0.23 33.95
N THR A 352 45.45 -1.09 33.00
CA THR A 352 45.68 -2.52 33.24
C THR A 352 46.90 -2.76 34.15
N ARG A 353 46.72 -3.49 35.26
CA ARG A 353 47.81 -4.30 35.85
C ARG A 353 47.92 -5.59 35.02
N LYS A 354 49.11 -6.19 34.94
CA LYS A 354 49.39 -7.43 34.20
C LYS A 354 48.27 -8.48 34.40
N PRO A 355 47.83 -9.17 33.34
CA PRO A 355 46.69 -10.08 33.40
C PRO A 355 46.96 -11.20 34.42
N LYS A 356 45.94 -11.56 35.21
CA LYS A 356 46.00 -12.76 36.05
C LYS A 356 45.80 -14.00 35.16
N PRO A 357 46.40 -15.17 35.49
CA PRO A 357 46.41 -16.34 34.61
C PRO A 357 45.05 -17.01 34.33
N LEU A 358 43.99 -16.61 35.03
CA LEU A 358 42.65 -17.16 34.88
C LEU A 358 41.65 -15.99 35.03
N GLU A 359 41.28 -15.37 33.92
CA GLU A 359 40.16 -14.44 33.91
C GLU A 359 38.87 -15.27 33.89
N PRO A 360 37.94 -15.04 34.85
CA PRO A 360 36.61 -15.63 34.76
C PRO A 360 35.92 -15.15 33.48
N ASP A 361 35.11 -16.01 32.87
CA ASP A 361 34.36 -15.65 31.65
C ASP A 361 33.63 -14.31 31.87
N PRO A 362 33.79 -13.33 30.97
CA PRO A 362 33.14 -12.03 31.14
C PRO A 362 31.63 -12.21 31.16
N GLU A 363 31.00 -11.70 32.24
CA GLU A 363 29.55 -11.66 32.35
C GLU A 363 28.98 -10.72 31.27
N PRO A 364 27.88 -11.12 30.61
CA PRO A 364 27.22 -10.26 29.63
C PRO A 364 26.71 -8.99 30.31
N VAL A 365 27.00 -7.83 29.71
CA VAL A 365 26.56 -6.54 30.25
C VAL A 365 25.06 -6.38 30.03
N GLU A 366 24.31 -6.33 31.13
CA GLU A 366 22.87 -6.06 31.14
C GLU A 366 22.61 -4.58 31.45
N LEU A 367 21.91 -3.92 30.54
CA LEU A 367 21.57 -2.50 30.59
C LEU A 367 20.06 -2.36 30.66
N SER A 368 19.59 -1.51 31.57
CA SER A 368 18.17 -1.14 31.66
C SER A 368 18.06 0.38 31.60
N PHE A 369 17.17 0.87 30.74
CA PHE A 369 16.85 2.27 30.54
C PHE A 369 15.36 2.50 30.87
N PRO A 370 14.99 2.65 32.17
CA PRO A 370 13.59 2.73 32.60
C PRO A 370 12.83 3.88 31.95
N SER A 371 13.45 5.06 31.80
CA SER A 371 12.84 6.24 31.19
C SER A 371 12.46 6.06 29.72
N MET A 372 13.03 5.05 29.05
CA MET A 372 12.73 4.73 27.66
C MET A 372 12.02 3.39 27.48
N SER A 373 11.79 2.67 28.58
CA SER A 373 11.27 1.30 28.64
C SER A 373 12.01 0.34 27.71
N VAL A 374 13.35 0.39 27.75
CA VAL A 374 14.23 -0.45 26.94
C VAL A 374 15.23 -1.15 27.85
N ALA A 375 15.44 -2.44 27.65
CA ALA A 375 16.55 -3.18 28.24
C ALA A 375 17.38 -3.85 27.14
N VAL A 376 18.69 -3.91 27.32
CA VAL A 376 19.65 -4.46 26.36
C VAL A 376 20.64 -5.34 27.10
N LYS A 377 20.83 -6.57 26.62
CA LYS A 377 21.88 -7.47 27.06
C LYS A 377 22.89 -7.62 25.94
N LEU A 378 24.10 -7.11 26.17
CA LEU A 378 25.19 -7.18 25.21
C LEU A 378 25.81 -8.58 25.20
N PRO A 379 26.24 -9.08 24.02
CA PRO A 379 26.92 -10.36 23.91
C PRO A 379 28.32 -10.31 24.55
N LYS A 380 28.80 -11.47 25.01
CA LYS A 380 30.13 -11.63 25.64
C LYS A 380 31.31 -11.28 24.71
N VAL A 381 31.07 -11.24 23.40
CA VAL A 381 32.07 -10.88 22.38
C VAL A 381 32.49 -9.41 22.51
N ILE A 382 31.63 -8.55 23.08
CA ILE A 382 31.93 -7.14 23.29
C ILE A 382 32.66 -7.01 24.64
N ASP A 383 33.88 -6.47 24.60
CA ASP A 383 34.67 -6.18 25.80
C ASP A 383 33.99 -5.09 26.65
N GLY A 384 33.31 -5.51 27.72
CA GLY A 384 32.61 -4.63 28.66
C GLY A 384 33.52 -3.67 29.44
N SER A 385 34.85 -3.67 29.24
CA SER A 385 35.79 -2.79 29.92
C SER A 385 36.00 -1.43 29.25
N CYS A 386 35.62 -1.27 27.98
CA CYS A 386 35.84 -0.03 27.21
C CYS A 386 34.72 0.23 26.19
N VAL A 387 33.48 0.28 26.66
CA VAL A 387 32.28 0.40 25.82
C VAL A 387 31.45 1.61 26.21
N CYS A 388 30.93 2.33 25.22
CA CYS A 388 29.85 3.29 25.40
C CYS A 388 28.60 2.79 24.66
N VAL A 389 27.48 2.71 25.36
CA VAL A 389 26.16 2.49 24.75
C VAL A 389 25.37 3.78 24.85
N ARG A 390 24.92 4.28 23.70
CA ARG A 390 23.94 5.37 23.64
C ARG A 390 22.56 4.78 23.39
N ALA A 391 21.59 5.20 24.20
CA ALA A 391 20.18 5.00 23.95
C ALA A 391 19.50 6.37 23.86
N ALA A 392 19.07 6.76 22.66
CA ALA A 392 18.36 8.01 22.43
C ALA A 392 17.01 7.74 21.74
N ARG A 393 15.88 8.09 22.37
CA ARG A 393 14.55 7.93 21.78
C ARG A 393 13.98 9.29 21.41
N SER A 394 13.89 9.51 20.11
CA SER A 394 13.18 10.66 19.53
C SER A 394 11.70 10.29 19.43
N LEU A 395 10.80 11.12 19.97
CA LEU A 395 9.35 10.89 19.86
C LEU A 395 8.81 11.20 18.47
N ILE A 396 9.60 11.91 17.66
CA ILE A 396 9.32 12.20 16.25
C ILE A 396 10.13 11.29 15.34
N ASP A 397 9.55 10.97 14.19
CA ASP A 397 10.23 10.21 13.15
C ASP A 397 11.16 11.12 12.33
N LEU A 398 12.46 11.02 12.61
CA LEU A 398 13.49 11.80 11.95
C LEU A 398 14.01 11.19 10.63
N LEU A 399 13.67 9.93 10.33
CA LEU A 399 14.38 9.13 9.32
C LEU A 399 13.50 8.65 8.17
N SER A 400 12.27 8.19 8.45
CA SER A 400 11.47 7.43 7.48
C SER A 400 11.17 8.16 6.19
N GLU A 401 10.94 9.47 6.22
CA GLU A 401 10.58 10.25 5.03
C GLU A 401 11.70 10.29 3.99
N SER A 402 12.95 10.08 4.39
CA SER A 402 14.10 10.02 3.48
C SER A 402 14.19 8.70 2.69
N THR A 403 13.33 7.72 3.00
CA THR A 403 13.32 6.41 2.33
C THR A 403 12.63 6.50 0.97
N ARG A 404 13.18 5.80 -0.03
CA ARG A 404 12.58 5.69 -1.37
C ARG A 404 11.13 5.18 -1.40
N SER A 405 10.76 4.33 -0.44
CA SER A 405 9.44 3.72 -0.34
C SER A 405 8.43 4.61 0.39
N TYR A 406 8.81 5.79 0.89
CA TYR A 406 7.92 6.64 1.67
C TYR A 406 6.88 7.37 0.79
N GLY A 407 7.35 8.17 -0.18
CA GLY A 407 6.49 8.93 -1.10
C GLY A 407 5.89 8.04 -2.19
N LEU A 408 4.74 8.43 -2.74
CA LEU A 408 4.19 7.82 -3.97
C LEU A 408 5.03 8.26 -5.17
N ALA A 409 5.22 7.37 -6.15
CA ALA A 409 6.04 7.65 -7.33
C ALA A 409 5.36 8.63 -8.31
N ALA A 410 4.03 8.61 -8.34
CA ALA A 410 3.20 9.53 -9.11
C ALA A 410 2.00 9.94 -8.26
N GLU A 411 1.49 11.15 -8.49
CA GLU A 411 0.22 11.56 -7.89
C GLU A 411 -0.94 10.78 -8.50
N MET A 412 -2.01 10.63 -7.71
CA MET A 412 -3.22 9.98 -8.18
C MET A 412 -3.87 10.80 -9.29
N PRO A 413 -4.18 10.21 -10.46
CA PRO A 413 -4.94 10.88 -11.51
C PRO A 413 -6.27 11.39 -10.97
N ASN A 414 -6.70 12.58 -11.39
CA ASN A 414 -7.99 13.18 -11.06
C ASN A 414 -8.28 13.33 -9.54
N ARG A 415 -7.24 13.34 -8.69
CA ARG A 415 -7.39 13.43 -7.22
C ARG A 415 -8.27 14.57 -6.73
N TYR A 416 -8.27 15.69 -7.47
CA TYR A 416 -8.99 16.92 -7.12
C TYR A 416 -10.09 17.27 -8.13
N GLU A 417 -10.48 16.32 -8.98
CA GLU A 417 -11.59 16.51 -9.89
C GLU A 417 -12.91 16.56 -9.11
N ASP A 418 -13.72 17.58 -9.37
CA ASP A 418 -15.02 17.70 -8.73
C ASP A 418 -16.06 16.77 -9.38
N LEU A 419 -17.13 16.48 -8.63
CA LEU A 419 -18.19 15.56 -9.08
C LEU A 419 -18.92 16.06 -10.34
N PHE A 420 -18.95 17.38 -10.56
CA PHE A 420 -19.61 17.97 -11.72
C PHE A 420 -18.78 17.75 -12.99
N VAL A 421 -17.49 18.09 -12.96
CA VAL A 421 -16.53 17.90 -14.05
C VAL A 421 -16.41 16.41 -14.37
N PHE A 422 -16.32 15.55 -13.35
CA PHE A 422 -16.32 14.10 -13.53
C PHE A 422 -17.56 13.63 -14.30
N ASN A 423 -18.76 14.00 -13.84
CA ASN A 423 -20.01 13.59 -14.48
C ASN A 423 -20.16 14.13 -15.91
N VAL A 424 -19.76 15.38 -16.15
CA VAL A 424 -19.80 15.99 -17.50
C VAL A 424 -18.85 15.26 -18.45
N LYS A 425 -17.62 14.94 -18.00
CA LYS A 425 -16.65 14.18 -18.81
C LYS A 425 -17.16 12.79 -19.15
N GLU A 426 -17.61 12.05 -18.14
CA GLU A 426 -18.18 10.72 -18.30
C GLU A 426 -19.38 10.74 -19.26
N HIS A 427 -20.26 11.75 -19.14
CA HIS A 427 -21.39 11.90 -20.04
C HIS A 427 -20.97 12.19 -21.49
N VAL A 428 -20.01 13.09 -21.70
CA VAL A 428 -19.49 13.42 -23.03
C VAL A 428 -18.82 12.20 -23.69
N GLU A 429 -18.06 11.43 -22.92
CA GLU A 429 -17.38 10.22 -23.42
C GLU A 429 -18.37 9.10 -23.72
N THR A 430 -19.32 8.83 -22.83
CA THR A 430 -20.39 7.85 -23.07
C THR A 430 -21.26 8.23 -24.28
N TYR A 431 -21.56 9.52 -24.47
CA TYR A 431 -22.31 10.00 -25.62
C TYR A 431 -21.53 9.84 -26.94
N LYS A 432 -20.23 10.17 -26.93
CA LYS A 432 -19.34 9.92 -28.09
C LYS A 432 -19.31 8.44 -28.45
N LEU A 433 -19.13 7.57 -27.46
CA LEU A 433 -19.08 6.13 -27.69
C LEU A 433 -20.42 5.59 -28.21
N LYS A 434 -21.56 6.04 -27.66
CA LYS A 434 -22.91 5.71 -28.19
C LYS A 434 -23.03 6.09 -29.66
N LYS A 435 -22.59 7.29 -30.03
CA LYS A 435 -22.63 7.77 -31.42
C LYS A 435 -21.71 6.95 -32.34
N GLU A 436 -20.50 6.63 -31.89
CA GLU A 436 -19.58 5.77 -32.63
C GLU A 436 -20.13 4.36 -32.84
N GLN A 437 -20.78 3.78 -31.81
CA GLN A 437 -21.45 2.48 -31.92
C GLN A 437 -22.61 2.53 -32.93
N ASP A 438 -23.40 3.60 -32.93
CA ASP A 438 -24.48 3.79 -33.91
C ASP A 438 -23.93 4.03 -35.33
N ASP A 439 -22.81 4.72 -35.47
CA ASP A 439 -22.12 4.88 -36.76
C ASP A 439 -21.56 3.54 -37.28
N ILE A 440 -21.02 2.68 -36.41
CA ILE A 440 -20.59 1.32 -36.75
C ILE A 440 -21.79 0.49 -37.23
N ARG A 441 -22.91 0.53 -36.49
CA ARG A 441 -24.15 -0.16 -36.87
C ARG A 441 -24.69 0.35 -38.21
N ASN A 442 -24.68 1.67 -38.41
CA ASN A 442 -25.14 2.29 -39.66
C ASN A 442 -24.25 1.92 -40.86
N LYS A 443 -22.93 1.86 -40.69
CA LYS A 443 -22.01 1.37 -41.72
C LYS A 443 -22.27 -0.09 -42.04
N PHE A 444 -22.41 -0.93 -41.02
CA PHE A 444 -22.74 -2.35 -41.17
C PHE A 444 -24.04 -2.54 -41.97
N TYR A 445 -25.11 -1.85 -41.61
CA TYR A 445 -26.37 -1.96 -42.34
C TYR A 445 -26.29 -1.41 -43.77
N LYS A 446 -25.49 -0.37 -44.03
CA LYS A 446 -25.25 0.14 -45.40
C LYS A 446 -24.49 -0.86 -46.26
N GLU A 447 -23.47 -1.51 -45.72
CA GLU A 447 -22.71 -2.56 -46.41
C GLU A 447 -23.59 -3.78 -46.71
N ILE A 448 -24.40 -4.21 -45.75
CA ILE A 448 -25.38 -5.29 -45.94
C ILE A 448 -26.41 -4.90 -47.01
N GLN A 449 -26.94 -3.67 -47.01
CA GLN A 449 -27.86 -3.19 -48.05
C GLN A 449 -27.23 -3.13 -49.43
N GLN A 450 -25.93 -2.83 -49.52
CA GLN A 450 -25.22 -2.81 -50.79
C GLN A 450 -25.03 -4.22 -51.33
N LYS A 451 -24.61 -5.17 -50.49
CA LYS A 451 -24.50 -6.59 -50.85
C LYS A 451 -25.86 -7.19 -51.24
N ILE A 452 -26.92 -6.84 -50.52
CA ILE A 452 -28.30 -7.22 -50.89
C ILE A 452 -28.63 -6.70 -52.29
N ARG A 453 -28.34 -5.42 -52.60
CA ARG A 453 -28.57 -4.85 -53.94
C ARG A 453 -27.75 -5.54 -55.02
N GLU A 454 -26.51 -5.90 -54.73
CA GLU A 454 -25.63 -6.62 -55.67
C GLU A 454 -26.16 -8.03 -55.97
N VAL A 455 -26.58 -8.77 -54.93
CA VAL A 455 -27.16 -10.11 -55.06
C VAL A 455 -28.55 -10.07 -55.72
N GLU A 456 -29.40 -9.08 -55.39
CA GLU A 456 -30.69 -8.85 -56.06
C GLU A 456 -30.52 -8.50 -57.54
N ASN A 457 -29.53 -7.66 -57.87
CA ASN A 457 -29.22 -7.32 -59.26
C ASN A 457 -28.66 -8.54 -60.02
N PHE A 458 -27.86 -9.39 -59.38
CA PHE A 458 -27.39 -10.65 -59.94
C PHE A 458 -28.53 -11.64 -60.20
N LEU A 459 -29.46 -11.78 -59.25
CA LEU A 459 -30.67 -12.60 -59.38
C LEU A 459 -31.61 -12.07 -60.49
N LYS A 460 -31.72 -10.75 -60.66
CA LYS A 460 -32.50 -10.12 -61.75
C LYS A 460 -31.83 -10.24 -63.12
N ALA A 461 -30.49 -10.19 -63.18
CA ALA A 461 -29.73 -10.31 -64.42
C ALA A 461 -29.70 -11.75 -64.96
N ASN A 462 -29.85 -12.76 -64.09
CA ASN A 462 -29.95 -14.18 -64.47
C ASN A 462 -31.29 -14.82 -64.04
N PRO A 463 -32.41 -14.53 -64.73
CA PRO A 463 -33.74 -15.03 -64.36
C PRO A 463 -33.94 -16.55 -64.57
N TYR A 464 -33.11 -17.18 -65.39
CA TYR A 464 -33.35 -18.54 -65.91
C TYR A 464 -32.44 -19.63 -65.31
N THR A 465 -31.51 -19.29 -64.41
CA THR A 465 -30.65 -20.25 -63.71
C THR A 465 -31.15 -20.52 -62.29
N LYS A 466 -31.11 -21.78 -61.84
CA LYS A 466 -31.42 -22.16 -60.46
C LYS A 466 -30.33 -21.64 -59.51
N ASN A 467 -30.45 -20.38 -59.12
CA ASN A 467 -29.54 -19.70 -58.19
C ASN A 467 -30.02 -19.89 -56.74
N GLU A 468 -30.08 -21.15 -56.29
CA GLU A 468 -30.53 -21.49 -54.92
C GLU A 468 -29.52 -20.97 -53.87
N LYS A 469 -28.23 -20.96 -54.18
CA LYS A 469 -27.17 -20.48 -53.30
C LYS A 469 -27.22 -18.98 -53.09
N GLU A 470 -27.49 -18.22 -54.15
CA GLU A 470 -27.58 -16.76 -54.09
C GLU A 470 -28.88 -16.30 -53.43
N LYS A 471 -29.95 -17.12 -53.47
CA LYS A 471 -31.15 -16.92 -52.67
C LYS A 471 -30.90 -17.17 -51.18
N GLU A 472 -30.16 -18.23 -50.83
CA GLU A 472 -29.72 -18.48 -49.45
C GLU A 472 -28.76 -17.39 -48.94
N GLU A 473 -27.87 -16.88 -49.78
CA GLU A 473 -26.99 -15.76 -49.46
C GLU A 473 -27.77 -14.46 -49.23
N LEU A 474 -28.79 -14.20 -50.05
CA LEU A 474 -29.71 -13.08 -49.86
C LEU A 474 -30.48 -13.18 -48.54
N ASP A 475 -30.95 -14.38 -48.17
CA ASP A 475 -31.65 -14.63 -46.91
C ASP A 475 -30.70 -14.45 -45.71
N ASN A 476 -29.46 -14.97 -45.80
CA ASN A 476 -28.43 -14.80 -44.77
C ASN A 476 -28.02 -13.34 -44.58
N LEU A 477 -27.82 -12.59 -45.66
CA LEU A 477 -27.51 -11.16 -45.61
C LEU A 477 -28.68 -10.36 -45.03
N ASN A 478 -29.92 -10.73 -45.35
CA ASN A 478 -31.09 -10.10 -44.77
C ASN A 478 -31.24 -10.38 -43.28
N MET A 479 -30.75 -11.51 -42.78
CA MET A 479 -30.76 -11.89 -41.36
C MET A 479 -29.52 -11.48 -40.56
N ALA A 480 -28.52 -10.88 -41.22
CA ALA A 480 -27.27 -10.49 -40.55
C ALA A 480 -27.49 -9.46 -39.42
N GLU A 481 -26.88 -9.73 -38.27
CA GLU A 481 -26.89 -8.83 -37.11
C GLU A 481 -25.57 -8.09 -36.98
N PRO A 482 -25.58 -6.84 -36.47
CA PRO A 482 -24.35 -6.09 -36.24
C PRO A 482 -23.47 -6.80 -35.20
N PRO A 483 -22.15 -6.56 -35.22
CA PRO A 483 -21.25 -7.12 -34.23
C PRO A 483 -21.68 -6.72 -32.81
N PHE A 484 -21.44 -7.62 -31.85
CA PHE A 484 -21.71 -7.35 -30.44
C PHE A 484 -20.90 -6.14 -29.98
N LEU A 485 -21.59 -5.14 -29.43
CA LEU A 485 -20.99 -3.94 -28.86
C LEU A 485 -21.42 -3.87 -27.39
N PRO A 486 -20.47 -3.84 -26.44
CA PRO A 486 -20.79 -3.76 -25.02
C PRO A 486 -21.47 -2.43 -24.69
N ASP A 487 -22.18 -2.39 -23.56
CA ASP A 487 -22.77 -1.15 -23.06
C ASP A 487 -21.68 -0.10 -22.81
N PRO A 488 -21.85 1.15 -23.29
CA PRO A 488 -20.85 2.20 -23.13
C PRO A 488 -20.40 2.46 -21.69
N ARG A 489 -21.28 2.33 -20.68
CA ARG A 489 -20.87 2.54 -19.29
C ARG A 489 -20.00 1.39 -18.79
N THR A 490 -20.35 0.15 -19.12
CA THR A 490 -19.54 -1.03 -18.80
C THR A 490 -18.16 -0.96 -19.45
N PHE A 491 -18.09 -0.58 -20.72
CA PHE A 491 -16.81 -0.40 -21.42
C PHE A 491 -15.93 0.67 -20.77
N MET A 492 -16.51 1.82 -20.40
CA MET A 492 -15.79 2.88 -19.69
C MET A 492 -15.30 2.44 -18.31
N ALA A 493 -16.11 1.69 -17.57
CA ALA A 493 -15.71 1.11 -16.29
C ALA A 493 -14.51 0.17 -16.45
N GLU A 494 -14.53 -0.72 -17.46
CA GLU A 494 -13.41 -1.60 -17.77
C GLU A 494 -12.14 -0.84 -18.16
N GLN A 495 -12.26 0.22 -18.98
CA GLN A 495 -11.11 1.05 -19.35
C GLN A 495 -10.53 1.80 -18.14
N ASN A 496 -11.39 2.32 -17.26
CA ASN A 496 -10.98 2.96 -16.02
C ASN A 496 -10.28 1.97 -15.09
N ASP A 497 -10.78 0.74 -14.98
CA ASP A 497 -10.14 -0.34 -14.21
C ASP A 497 -8.78 -0.71 -14.79
N LEU A 498 -8.64 -0.80 -16.11
CA LEU A 498 -7.37 -1.04 -16.79
C LEU A 498 -6.37 0.11 -16.58
N ALA A 499 -6.83 1.35 -16.69
CA ALA A 499 -6.03 2.55 -16.42
C ALA A 499 -5.58 2.60 -14.95
N PHE A 500 -6.47 2.26 -14.02
CA PHE A 500 -6.17 2.18 -12.60
C PHE A 500 -5.18 1.06 -12.30
N LYS A 501 -5.34 -0.13 -12.89
CA LYS A 501 -4.35 -1.23 -12.81
C LYS A 501 -2.99 -0.80 -13.36
N LYS A 502 -2.94 -0.03 -14.44
CA LYS A 502 -1.70 0.54 -15.01
C LYS A 502 -1.05 1.55 -14.07
N TYR A 503 -1.85 2.42 -13.44
CA TYR A 503 -1.38 3.34 -12.41
C TYR A 503 -0.83 2.59 -11.18
N LEU A 504 -1.55 1.57 -10.68
CA LEU A 504 -1.09 0.74 -9.56
C LEU A 504 0.25 0.04 -9.86
N LYS A 505 0.44 -0.45 -11.09
CA LYS A 505 1.74 -0.99 -11.53
C LYS A 505 2.85 0.06 -11.49
N THR A 506 2.55 1.30 -11.88
CA THR A 506 3.51 2.43 -11.82
C THR A 506 3.85 2.81 -10.37
N CYS A 507 2.88 2.66 -9.46
CA CYS A 507 3.05 2.87 -8.03
C CYS A 507 3.62 1.64 -7.28
N SER A 508 3.96 0.54 -7.97
CA SER A 508 4.62 -0.59 -7.33
C SER A 508 6.10 -0.27 -7.06
N VAL A 509 6.59 -0.61 -5.86
CA VAL A 509 8.01 -0.47 -5.50
C VAL A 509 8.58 -1.85 -5.30
N LYS A 510 9.60 -2.21 -6.09
CA LYS A 510 10.35 -3.45 -5.88
C LYS A 510 11.21 -3.28 -4.63
N THR A 511 10.80 -3.93 -3.54
CA THR A 511 11.60 -4.02 -2.31
C THR A 511 12.57 -5.19 -2.40
N ARG A 512 13.76 -5.03 -1.84
CA ARG A 512 14.72 -6.13 -1.69
C ARG A 512 14.31 -7.04 -0.52
N SER A 513 14.92 -8.22 -0.44
CA SER A 513 14.71 -9.12 0.69
C SER A 513 15.06 -8.42 2.02
N GLY A 514 14.09 -8.44 2.94
CA GLY A 514 14.13 -7.78 4.25
C GLY A 514 14.19 -6.25 4.24
N GLU A 515 13.82 -5.58 3.15
CA GLU A 515 13.52 -4.14 3.15
C GLU A 515 12.06 -3.89 3.55
N VAL A 516 11.83 -2.95 4.46
CA VAL A 516 10.48 -2.60 4.92
C VAL A 516 9.84 -1.60 3.98
N ASN A 517 8.68 -1.95 3.43
CA ASN A 517 7.89 -1.06 2.58
C ASN A 517 7.12 -0.04 3.43
N LEU A 518 7.55 1.23 3.43
CA LEU A 518 6.90 2.31 4.16
C LEU A 518 5.57 2.78 3.54
N ARG A 519 5.15 2.28 2.38
CA ARG A 519 3.76 2.46 1.89
C ARG A 519 2.78 1.51 2.58
N LYS A 520 3.25 0.32 2.97
CA LYS A 520 2.47 -0.68 3.70
C LYS A 520 2.54 -0.45 5.21
N TYR A 521 3.74 -0.14 5.71
CA TYR A 521 4.01 0.07 7.13
C TYR A 521 4.25 1.54 7.47
N ARG A 522 4.10 1.90 8.74
CA ARG A 522 4.45 3.21 9.30
C ARG A 522 5.20 2.99 10.60
N ILE A 523 6.26 3.76 10.82
CA ILE A 523 6.99 3.75 12.08
C ILE A 523 6.16 4.50 13.13
N CYS A 524 5.94 3.88 14.28
CA CYS A 524 5.12 4.38 15.39
C CYS A 524 5.96 4.39 16.68
N GLY A 525 5.68 5.33 17.60
CA GLY A 525 6.40 5.42 18.87
C GLY A 525 7.80 6.05 18.77
N GLY A 526 8.05 6.77 17.67
CA GLY A 526 9.32 7.44 17.38
C GLY A 526 10.45 6.50 16.93
N VAL A 527 11.68 6.99 17.01
CA VAL A 527 12.90 6.26 16.64
C VAL A 527 13.80 6.09 17.86
N LEU A 528 14.25 4.86 18.10
CA LEU A 528 15.18 4.50 19.16
C LEU A 528 16.58 4.30 18.59
N ASN A 529 17.47 5.27 18.75
CA ASN A 529 18.87 5.13 18.41
C ASN A 529 19.59 4.36 19.52
N LEU A 530 20.00 3.13 19.21
CA LEU A 530 20.74 2.27 20.11
C LEU A 530 22.10 1.99 19.47
N ASP A 531 23.12 2.70 19.91
CA ASP A 531 24.42 2.72 19.25
C ASP A 531 25.52 2.25 20.20
N LEU A 532 26.44 1.47 19.64
CA LEU A 532 27.68 1.09 20.29
C LEU A 532 28.80 2.02 19.83
N LEU A 533 29.36 2.79 20.76
CA LEU A 533 30.26 3.91 20.46
C LEU A 533 31.63 3.69 21.10
N THR A 534 32.65 4.21 20.44
CA THR A 534 33.99 4.38 21.02
C THR A 534 34.03 5.69 21.79
N THR A 535 34.56 5.67 23.02
CA THR A 535 34.71 6.89 23.82
C THR A 535 35.77 7.81 23.19
N PRO A 536 35.46 9.10 22.97
CA PRO A 536 36.45 10.07 22.51
C PRO A 536 37.63 10.20 23.49
N PRO A 537 38.79 10.72 23.04
CA PRO A 537 39.93 10.96 23.93
C PRO A 537 39.56 11.87 25.10
N GLN A 538 39.77 11.38 26.32
CA GLN A 538 39.43 12.09 27.55
C GLN A 538 40.48 13.15 27.93
N PRO A 539 40.08 14.26 28.60
CA PRO A 539 41.02 15.23 29.15
C PRO A 539 41.95 14.57 30.17
N LYS A 540 43.25 14.88 30.06
CA LYS A 540 44.27 14.46 31.04
C LYS A 540 44.79 15.68 31.79
N ARG A 541 44.70 15.63 33.12
CA ARG A 541 45.32 16.61 34.00
C ARG A 541 46.81 16.32 34.13
N MET A 542 47.64 17.27 33.72
CA MET A 542 49.10 17.23 33.88
C MET A 542 49.51 17.97 35.16
N ARG A 543 50.82 17.91 35.48
CA ARG A 543 51.40 18.77 36.53
C ARG A 543 51.19 20.25 36.15
N ASP A 544 51.02 21.12 37.14
CA ASP A 544 50.78 22.58 36.99
C ASP A 544 49.39 23.01 36.47
N SER A 545 48.34 22.23 36.77
CA SER A 545 46.93 22.59 36.48
C SER A 545 46.58 22.73 34.99
N VAL A 546 47.42 22.22 34.08
CA VAL A 546 47.14 22.19 32.64
C VAL A 546 46.33 20.93 32.30
N THR A 547 45.19 21.12 31.63
CA THR A 547 44.37 20.03 31.09
C THR A 547 44.62 19.91 29.59
N LEU A 548 45.08 18.74 29.13
CA LEU A 548 45.35 18.47 27.73
C LEU A 548 44.41 17.39 27.20
N THR A 549 43.77 17.66 26.06
CA THR A 549 42.85 16.72 25.40
C THR A 549 43.23 16.57 23.94
N THR A 550 43.36 15.35 23.45
CA THR A 550 43.60 15.09 22.02
C THR A 550 42.33 15.32 21.23
N LEU A 551 42.37 16.23 20.24
CA LEU A 551 41.25 16.52 19.37
C LEU A 551 41.37 15.66 18.09
N GLN A 552 40.43 14.77 17.86
CA GLN A 552 40.30 14.04 16.59
C GLN A 552 39.30 14.77 15.69
N LEU A 553 39.69 15.00 14.43
CA LEU A 553 38.84 15.61 13.40
C LEU A 553 38.52 14.56 12.33
N PRO A 554 37.26 14.47 11.85
CA PRO A 554 36.10 15.29 12.22
C PRO A 554 35.54 14.97 13.63
N LYS A 555 34.84 15.94 14.25
CA LYS A 555 34.22 15.83 15.59
C LYS A 555 32.95 14.97 15.54
N THR A 556 33.09 13.71 15.17
CA THR A 556 31.98 12.76 14.99
C THR A 556 32.15 11.57 15.91
N LEU A 557 31.03 11.07 16.42
CA LEU A 557 31.02 9.81 17.16
C LEU A 557 31.45 8.66 16.24
N GLN A 558 32.37 7.84 16.72
CA GLN A 558 32.84 6.67 15.98
C GLN A 558 32.09 5.43 16.48
N PRO A 559 31.32 4.74 15.62
CA PRO A 559 30.70 3.48 16.00
C PRO A 559 31.78 2.43 16.24
N MET A 560 31.58 1.62 17.26
CA MET A 560 32.41 0.43 17.50
C MET A 560 32.06 -0.64 16.47
N LYS A 561 33.06 -1.36 15.98
CA LYS A 561 32.85 -2.43 14.98
C LYS A 561 32.11 -3.60 15.63
N TYR A 562 30.80 -3.67 15.40
CA TYR A 562 29.95 -4.77 15.82
C TYR A 562 28.88 -5.02 14.75
N GLN A 563 29.09 -6.08 13.95
CA GLN A 563 28.15 -6.53 12.94
C GLN A 563 28.28 -8.04 12.78
N ILE A 564 27.21 -8.75 13.14
CA ILE A 564 27.13 -10.20 13.06
C ILE A 564 25.88 -10.54 12.26
N GLN A 565 26.03 -11.17 11.10
CA GLN A 565 24.88 -11.64 10.36
C GLN A 565 24.64 -13.11 10.72
N TYR A 566 23.55 -13.36 11.46
CA TYR A 566 23.05 -14.71 11.67
C TYR A 566 22.33 -15.18 10.40
N ARG A 567 22.65 -16.38 9.93
CA ARG A 567 21.87 -17.07 8.89
C ARG A 567 21.29 -18.31 9.53
N ALA A 568 19.97 -18.38 9.58
CA ALA A 568 19.30 -19.58 10.06
C ALA A 568 19.80 -20.80 9.24
N PRO A 569 20.18 -21.91 9.89
CA PRO A 569 20.56 -23.11 9.17
C PRO A 569 19.39 -23.56 8.28
N SER A 570 19.70 -24.01 7.06
CA SER A 570 18.69 -24.47 6.11
C SER A 570 17.88 -25.60 6.75
N PRO A 571 16.53 -25.57 6.70
CA PRO A 571 15.73 -26.66 7.24
C PRO A 571 16.13 -27.98 6.56
N PRO A 572 16.18 -29.09 7.32
CA PRO A 572 16.56 -30.38 6.76
C PRO A 572 15.64 -30.78 5.59
N PRO A 573 16.18 -31.45 4.55
CA PRO A 573 15.38 -32.01 3.47
C PRO A 573 14.28 -32.93 4.02
N ALA A 574 13.06 -32.81 3.48
CA ALA A 574 11.93 -33.63 3.88
C ALA A 574 12.24 -35.13 3.70
N GLY A 575 12.16 -35.90 4.79
CA GLY A 575 12.34 -37.36 4.77
C GLY A 575 13.60 -37.90 5.46
N VAL A 576 14.49 -37.05 5.99
CA VAL A 576 15.65 -37.48 6.78
C VAL A 576 15.32 -37.47 8.28
N THR A 577 15.19 -38.65 8.89
CA THR A 577 15.12 -38.78 10.35
C THR A 577 16.51 -38.55 10.95
N ARG A 578 16.74 -37.37 11.52
CA ARG A 578 17.96 -37.06 12.28
C ARG A 578 17.95 -37.77 13.62
N THR A 579 19.13 -38.12 14.13
CA THR A 579 19.27 -38.64 15.50
C THR A 579 19.06 -37.50 16.51
N PRO A 580 18.57 -37.79 17.74
CA PRO A 580 18.40 -36.76 18.78
C PRO A 580 19.69 -35.97 19.09
N GLU A 581 20.87 -36.60 19.00
CA GLU A 581 22.17 -35.96 19.23
C GLU A 581 22.52 -34.90 18.17
N GLU A 582 22.16 -35.12 16.90
CA GLU A 582 22.36 -34.12 15.83
C GLU A 582 21.47 -32.90 16.04
N ILE A 583 20.24 -33.12 16.50
CA ILE A 583 19.28 -32.07 16.83
C ILE A 583 19.78 -31.26 18.03
N GLU A 584 20.25 -31.91 19.09
CA GLU A 584 20.84 -31.23 20.25
C GLU A 584 22.10 -30.45 19.89
N ALA A 585 22.99 -31.01 19.06
CA ALA A 585 24.18 -30.32 18.60
C ALA A 585 23.85 -29.09 17.72
N GLU A 586 22.81 -29.17 16.90
CA GLU A 586 22.34 -28.06 16.06
C GLU A 586 21.65 -26.98 16.89
N ILE A 587 20.80 -27.36 17.86
CA ILE A 587 20.23 -26.43 18.84
C ILE A 587 21.35 -25.71 19.61
N LYS A 588 22.36 -26.45 20.07
CA LYS A 588 23.51 -25.86 20.78
C LYS A 588 24.32 -24.90 19.91
N ARG A 589 24.50 -25.20 18.61
CA ARG A 589 25.15 -24.28 17.66
C ARG A 589 24.31 -23.01 17.46
N VAL A 590 23.00 -23.15 17.29
CA VAL A 590 22.06 -22.04 17.17
C VAL A 590 22.06 -21.17 18.44
N GLU A 591 22.05 -21.77 19.63
CA GLU A 591 22.18 -21.06 20.90
C GLU A 591 23.51 -20.30 20.99
N THR A 592 24.62 -20.93 20.60
CA THR A 592 25.94 -20.29 20.59
C THR A 592 25.98 -19.10 19.62
N GLU A 593 25.31 -19.19 18.48
CA GLU A 593 25.19 -18.08 17.53
C GLU A 593 24.27 -16.97 18.07
N TYR A 594 23.20 -17.32 18.77
CA TYR A 594 22.33 -16.36 19.45
C TYR A 594 23.00 -15.65 20.63
N GLU A 595 23.94 -16.30 21.33
CA GLU A 595 24.76 -15.68 22.39
C GLU A 595 25.71 -14.60 21.85
N LYS A 596 26.04 -14.66 20.55
CA LYS A 596 26.82 -13.62 19.89
C LYS A 596 25.99 -12.38 19.54
N LEU A 597 24.66 -12.47 19.58
CA LEU A 597 23.75 -11.36 19.28
C LEU A 597 23.37 -10.58 20.54
N ALA A 598 23.10 -9.30 20.38
CA ALA A 598 22.58 -8.45 21.45
C ALA A 598 21.09 -8.71 21.62
N LEU A 599 20.64 -8.98 22.85
CA LEU A 599 19.24 -9.19 23.16
C LEU A 599 18.61 -7.87 23.60
N VAL A 600 17.54 -7.45 22.93
CA VAL A 600 16.85 -6.18 23.17
C VAL A 600 15.41 -6.47 23.58
N PHE A 601 14.98 -5.80 24.65
CA PHE A 601 13.61 -5.78 25.15
C PHE A 601 13.09 -4.36 25.07
N ILE A 602 11.89 -4.19 24.52
CA ILE A 602 11.23 -2.90 24.37
C ILE A 602 9.78 -3.03 24.83
N ASP A 603 9.36 -2.19 25.76
CA ASP A 603 7.94 -2.03 26.06
C ASP A 603 7.34 -1.06 25.04
N LEU A 604 6.26 -1.47 24.40
CA LEU A 604 5.60 -0.68 23.38
C LEU A 604 4.79 0.46 24.03
N PRO A 605 4.70 1.62 23.36
CA PRO A 605 3.92 2.73 23.86
C PRO A 605 2.42 2.39 23.85
N GLN A 606 1.74 2.69 24.96
CA GLN A 606 0.28 2.54 25.09
C GLN A 606 -0.51 3.64 24.35
N SER A 607 0.18 4.67 23.84
CA SER A 607 -0.45 5.71 23.02
C SER A 607 -0.84 5.22 21.62
N VAL A 608 -0.29 4.08 21.17
CA VAL A 608 -0.52 3.51 19.84
C VAL A 608 -1.43 2.29 19.93
N MET A 609 -2.42 2.22 19.04
CA MET A 609 -3.27 1.04 18.89
C MET A 609 -2.57 0.00 18.02
N TRP A 610 -2.00 -1.03 18.67
CA TRP A 610 -1.45 -2.20 18.00
C TRP A 610 -2.59 -3.20 17.72
N THR A 611 -3.07 -3.22 16.46
CA THR A 611 -4.11 -4.18 16.01
C THR A 611 -3.50 -5.47 15.47
N GLU A 612 -2.25 -5.41 15.05
CA GLU A 612 -1.48 -6.52 14.49
C GLU A 612 -0.09 -6.53 15.15
N PRO A 613 0.61 -7.67 15.18
CA PRO A 613 1.95 -7.75 15.74
C PRO A 613 2.88 -6.75 15.01
N PRO A 614 3.59 -5.88 15.74
CA PRO A 614 4.46 -4.90 15.12
C PRO A 614 5.65 -5.57 14.42
N VAL A 615 6.21 -4.89 13.42
CA VAL A 615 7.45 -5.31 12.77
C VAL A 615 8.58 -4.43 13.28
N VAL A 616 9.55 -5.02 13.97
CA VAL A 616 10.77 -4.30 14.33
C VAL A 616 11.63 -4.13 13.08
N CYS A 617 12.21 -2.96 12.91
CA CYS A 617 13.10 -2.67 11.79
C CYS A 617 14.25 -1.76 12.23
N GLN A 618 15.34 -1.80 11.47
CA GLN A 618 16.56 -1.05 11.73
C GLN A 618 16.92 -0.16 10.56
N TRP A 619 17.39 1.04 10.87
CA TRP A 619 17.77 2.04 9.89
C TRP A 619 19.18 1.77 9.36
N GLN A 620 19.31 1.65 8.04
CA GLN A 620 20.58 1.55 7.36
C GLN A 620 20.95 2.88 6.71
N GLU A 621 21.87 3.62 7.35
CA GLU A 621 22.27 4.97 6.92
C GLU A 621 22.82 5.00 5.47
N ALA A 622 23.71 4.05 5.12
CA ALA A 622 24.35 4.02 3.81
C ALA A 622 23.38 3.89 2.62
N ARG A 623 22.19 3.32 2.84
CA ARG A 623 21.16 3.12 1.81
C ARG A 623 19.89 3.95 2.05
N LYS A 624 19.81 4.67 3.18
CA LYS A 624 18.64 5.42 3.63
C LYS A 624 17.35 4.58 3.58
N LEU A 625 17.36 3.41 4.22
CA LEU A 625 16.22 2.50 4.26
C LEU A 625 16.08 1.77 5.59
N TRP A 626 14.86 1.27 5.85
CA TRP A 626 14.57 0.39 6.97
C TRP A 626 14.68 -1.08 6.55
N THR A 627 15.37 -1.88 7.35
CA THR A 627 15.56 -3.32 7.10
C THR A 627 15.25 -4.18 8.34
N SER A 628 14.77 -5.39 8.11
CA SER A 628 14.54 -6.41 9.15
C SER A 628 15.55 -7.57 9.09
N ASN A 629 16.59 -7.48 8.26
CA ASN A 629 17.52 -8.59 7.99
C ASN A 629 18.39 -9.03 9.17
N TYR A 630 18.59 -8.16 10.16
CA TYR A 630 19.45 -8.43 11.31
C TYR A 630 18.68 -8.77 12.59
N ILE A 631 17.36 -8.90 12.48
CA ILE A 631 16.45 -9.15 13.59
C ILE A 631 16.15 -10.65 13.62
N ASN A 632 16.47 -11.28 14.75
CA ASN A 632 16.33 -12.72 14.97
C ASN A 632 15.60 -12.99 16.29
N ASP A 633 15.06 -14.20 16.47
CA ASP A 633 14.35 -14.61 17.70
C ASP A 633 13.29 -13.59 18.16
N TYR A 634 12.47 -13.09 17.23
CA TYR A 634 11.42 -12.12 17.51
C TYR A 634 10.28 -12.75 18.32
N LYS A 635 9.96 -12.16 19.48
CA LYS A 635 8.88 -12.56 20.37
C LYS A 635 8.06 -11.33 20.73
N PHE A 636 6.75 -11.43 20.51
CA PHE A 636 5.80 -10.39 20.85
C PHE A 636 4.83 -10.91 21.92
N ASN A 637 4.71 -10.16 23.01
CA ASN A 637 3.72 -10.41 24.04
C ASN A 637 2.61 -9.36 23.94
N GLU A 638 1.42 -9.79 23.53
CA GLU A 638 0.25 -8.91 23.35
C GLU A 638 -0.27 -8.37 24.68
N ASP A 639 -0.35 -9.20 25.72
CA ASP A 639 -0.92 -8.81 27.02
C ASP A 639 -0.08 -7.74 27.73
N LYS A 640 1.24 -7.89 27.67
CA LYS A 640 2.20 -6.96 28.27
C LYS A 640 2.62 -5.84 27.32
N LEU A 641 2.26 -5.93 26.04
CA LEU A 641 2.73 -5.06 24.97
C LEU A 641 4.27 -4.95 24.95
N THR A 642 4.96 -6.09 25.05
CA THR A 642 6.43 -6.12 25.05
C THR A 642 6.96 -6.88 23.85
N VAL A 643 8.07 -6.37 23.32
CA VAL A 643 8.77 -6.94 22.18
C VAL A 643 10.17 -7.31 22.60
N GLN A 644 10.55 -8.55 22.31
CA GLN A 644 11.88 -9.09 22.54
C GLN A 644 12.46 -9.59 21.21
N PHE A 645 13.70 -9.23 20.92
CA PHE A 645 14.41 -9.74 19.74
C PHE A 645 15.91 -9.70 19.95
N ARG A 646 16.63 -10.52 19.17
CA ARG A 646 18.08 -10.53 19.11
C ARG A 646 18.54 -9.80 17.85
N THR A 647 19.58 -8.99 17.98
CA THR A 647 20.15 -8.22 16.87
C THR A 647 21.66 -8.39 16.75
N GLY A 648 22.10 -8.54 15.50
CA GLY A 648 23.51 -8.59 15.14
C GLY A 648 24.15 -7.23 14.87
N VAL A 649 23.35 -6.17 14.83
CA VAL A 649 23.80 -4.78 14.68
C VAL A 649 23.08 -3.87 15.68
N LEU A 650 23.75 -2.81 16.10
CA LEU A 650 23.18 -1.77 16.95
C LEU A 650 23.05 -0.50 16.11
N TRP A 651 21.94 -0.43 15.38
CA TRP A 651 21.51 0.68 14.52
C TRP A 651 20.22 1.29 15.05
N PRO A 652 19.77 2.46 14.57
CA PRO A 652 18.49 3.03 14.98
C PRO A 652 17.33 2.08 14.70
N ILE A 653 16.44 1.92 15.67
CA ILE A 653 15.36 0.94 15.71
C ILE A 653 14.03 1.68 15.58
N GLY A 654 13.20 1.21 14.65
CA GLY A 654 11.83 1.66 14.44
C GLY A 654 10.85 0.51 14.64
N ILE A 655 9.68 0.82 15.20
CA ILE A 655 8.59 -0.14 15.36
C ILE A 655 7.54 0.16 14.30
N ALA A 656 7.40 -0.73 13.33
CA ALA A 656 6.55 -0.54 12.17
C ALA A 656 5.17 -1.19 12.36
N ALA A 657 4.09 -0.41 12.27
CA ALA A 657 2.70 -0.87 12.26
C ALA A 657 2.12 -0.83 10.85
N LEU A 658 1.12 -1.67 10.58
CA LEU A 658 0.39 -1.63 9.30
C LEU A 658 -0.49 -0.38 9.21
N ARG A 659 -0.36 0.38 8.11
CA ARG A 659 -1.12 1.63 7.90
C ARG A 659 -2.61 1.39 7.71
N TYR A 660 -2.94 0.25 7.11
CA TYR A 660 -4.26 -0.06 6.57
C TYR A 660 -4.91 -1.26 7.26
N SER A 661 -4.50 -1.59 8.49
CA SER A 661 -5.02 -2.76 9.23
C SER A 661 -6.53 -2.75 9.43
N ASN A 662 -7.15 -1.56 9.43
CA ASN A 662 -8.59 -1.40 9.60
C ASN A 662 -9.37 -1.25 8.27
N LEU A 663 -8.71 -1.42 7.12
CA LEU A 663 -9.35 -1.47 5.81
C LEU A 663 -9.57 -2.93 5.38
N PRO A 664 -10.67 -3.22 4.65
CA PRO A 664 -11.74 -2.31 4.25
C PRO A 664 -12.64 -1.90 5.44
N TYR A 665 -13.26 -0.72 5.36
CA TYR A 665 -14.26 -0.31 6.34
C TYR A 665 -15.52 -1.17 6.20
N GLN A 666 -16.06 -1.65 7.33
CA GLN A 666 -17.28 -2.46 7.37
C GLN A 666 -18.54 -1.61 7.22
N GLY A 667 -18.49 -0.36 7.69
CA GLY A 667 -19.60 0.57 7.57
C GLY A 667 -19.29 1.93 8.19
N TRP A 668 -20.13 2.90 7.88
CA TRP A 668 -20.12 4.22 8.53
C TRP A 668 -21.56 4.69 8.72
N ASP A 669 -21.79 5.44 9.80
CA ASP A 669 -23.09 6.01 10.15
C ASP A 669 -22.91 7.50 10.49
N MET A 670 -23.90 8.30 10.13
CA MET A 670 -23.94 9.73 10.40
C MET A 670 -25.30 10.11 10.97
N ARG A 671 -25.31 10.55 12.23
CA ARG A 671 -26.53 10.91 12.95
C ARG A 671 -26.42 12.30 13.58
N PRO A 672 -27.52 13.08 13.62
CA PRO A 672 -27.52 14.33 14.37
C PRO A 672 -27.29 14.04 15.86
N ASP A 673 -26.52 14.90 16.53
CA ASP A 673 -26.31 14.78 17.97
C ASP A 673 -27.57 15.24 18.73
N PRO A 674 -28.17 14.42 19.62
CA PRO A 674 -29.37 14.82 20.35
C PRO A 674 -29.14 16.00 21.31
N GLU A 675 -27.90 16.17 21.80
CA GLU A 675 -27.55 17.15 22.83
C GLU A 675 -26.98 18.46 22.26
N SER A 676 -26.55 18.48 20.99
CA SER A 676 -25.88 19.64 20.41
C SER A 676 -26.28 19.86 18.95
N LYS A 677 -25.96 21.04 18.39
CA LYS A 677 -26.12 21.31 16.94
C LYS A 677 -25.06 20.60 16.08
N GLY A 678 -24.49 19.51 16.58
CA GLY A 678 -23.41 18.76 15.97
C GLY A 678 -23.90 17.53 15.20
N VAL A 679 -22.97 16.89 14.51
CA VAL A 679 -23.19 15.64 13.80
C VAL A 679 -22.23 14.59 14.34
N LEU A 680 -22.75 13.43 14.73
CA LEU A 680 -21.98 12.26 15.13
C LEU A 680 -21.68 11.42 13.89
N ILE A 681 -20.40 11.18 13.65
CA ILE A 681 -19.92 10.31 12.57
C ILE A 681 -19.27 9.10 13.24
N SER A 682 -19.78 7.90 12.95
CA SER A 682 -19.21 6.64 13.41
C SER A 682 -18.66 5.88 12.22
N VAL A 683 -17.41 5.43 12.29
CA VAL A 683 -16.79 4.58 11.26
C VAL A 683 -16.34 3.28 11.91
N THR A 684 -16.81 2.18 11.34
CA THR A 684 -16.51 0.81 11.77
C THR A 684 -15.47 0.21 10.81
N GLY A 685 -14.25 0.01 11.31
CA GLY A 685 -13.21 -0.75 10.62
C GLY A 685 -13.27 -2.24 10.93
N VAL A 686 -12.29 -3.00 10.45
CA VAL A 686 -12.19 -4.45 10.72
C VAL A 686 -12.01 -4.75 12.21
N SER A 687 -11.17 -3.98 12.92
CA SER A 687 -10.83 -4.24 14.32
C SER A 687 -11.38 -3.19 15.28
N VAL A 688 -11.55 -1.95 14.84
CA VAL A 688 -11.87 -0.81 15.71
C VAL A 688 -13.00 0.03 15.12
N THR A 689 -13.92 0.48 15.99
CA THR A 689 -14.96 1.46 15.65
C THR A 689 -14.67 2.78 16.35
N MET A 690 -14.70 3.88 15.61
CA MET A 690 -14.44 5.22 16.15
C MET A 690 -15.64 6.13 15.91
N THR A 691 -16.01 6.90 16.92
CA THR A 691 -17.08 7.90 16.84
C THR A 691 -16.54 9.30 17.11
N TRP A 692 -16.82 10.21 16.19
CA TRP A 692 -16.46 11.62 16.28
C TRP A 692 -17.71 12.50 16.35
N LEU A 693 -17.64 13.57 17.14
CA LEU A 693 -18.60 14.66 17.15
C LEU A 693 -18.05 15.84 16.37
N CYS A 694 -18.72 16.20 15.28
CA CYS A 694 -18.39 17.34 14.43
C CYS A 694 -19.26 18.54 14.82
N LEU A 695 -18.62 19.63 15.25
CA LEU A 695 -19.25 20.88 15.70
C LEU A 695 -18.55 22.06 15.03
N GLY A 696 -19.23 22.69 14.07
CA GLY A 696 -18.68 23.82 13.30
C GLY A 696 -17.36 23.45 12.63
N ASN A 697 -16.27 24.13 13.01
CA ASN A 697 -14.92 23.89 12.48
C ASN A 697 -14.08 22.91 13.33
N SER A 698 -14.68 22.27 14.33
CA SER A 698 -13.99 21.36 15.26
C SER A 698 -14.55 19.95 15.24
N VAL A 699 -13.68 18.98 15.45
CA VAL A 699 -13.99 17.56 15.61
C VAL A 699 -13.49 17.11 16.96
N ARG A 700 -14.33 16.39 17.69
CA ARG A 700 -14.03 15.79 18.99
C ARG A 700 -14.13 14.28 18.88
N LEU A 701 -13.14 13.55 19.38
CA LEU A 701 -13.23 12.11 19.48
C LEU A 701 -14.11 11.78 20.70
N LYS A 702 -15.24 11.11 20.48
CA LYS A 702 -16.19 10.76 21.55
C LYS A 702 -15.87 9.42 22.17
N TRP A 703 -15.69 8.41 21.32
CA TRP A 703 -15.58 7.03 21.76
C TRP A 703 -14.77 6.20 20.77
N ILE A 704 -14.08 5.19 21.30
CA ILE A 704 -13.46 4.11 20.52
C ILE A 704 -13.95 2.79 21.11
N ALA A 705 -14.55 1.94 20.27
CA ALA A 705 -14.91 0.58 20.63
C ALA A 705 -13.86 -0.43 20.15
N ASN A 706 -13.68 -1.52 20.89
CA ASN A 706 -12.79 -2.65 20.57
C ASN A 706 -11.30 -2.31 20.45
N ALA A 707 -10.84 -1.21 21.05
CA ALA A 707 -9.41 -0.91 21.13
C ALA A 707 -8.70 -1.87 22.12
N THR A 708 -7.59 -2.46 21.69
CA THR A 708 -6.72 -3.32 22.52
C THR A 708 -5.97 -2.54 23.60
N THR A 709 -5.89 -1.22 23.47
CA THR A 709 -5.11 -0.34 24.33
C THR A 709 -5.93 0.86 24.79
N SER A 710 -5.50 1.50 25.87
CA SER A 710 -5.99 2.81 26.34
C SER A 710 -5.58 3.98 25.45
N ALA A 711 -5.13 3.71 24.23
CA ALA A 711 -4.69 4.69 23.26
C ALA A 711 -5.76 5.75 23.00
N LEU A 712 -5.30 6.98 22.77
CA LEU A 712 -6.12 8.16 22.48
C LEU A 712 -7.06 8.66 23.60
N LYS A 713 -7.05 8.06 24.81
CA LYS A 713 -7.85 8.54 25.96
C LYS A 713 -7.64 10.02 26.26
N GLU A 714 -6.40 10.50 26.16
CA GLU A 714 -6.06 11.91 26.40
C GLU A 714 -6.72 12.88 25.40
N TYR A 715 -7.22 12.39 24.27
CA TYR A 715 -7.81 13.18 23.20
C TYR A 715 -9.34 13.14 23.18
N PHE A 716 -9.97 12.39 24.11
CA PHE A 716 -11.42 12.35 24.23
C PHE A 716 -11.98 13.74 24.57
N ASP A 717 -13.09 14.08 23.90
CA ASP A 717 -13.85 15.34 24.03
C ASP A 717 -13.09 16.66 23.79
N LYS A 718 -11.80 16.60 23.46
CA LYS A 718 -11.02 17.79 23.13
C LYS A 718 -11.30 18.26 21.69
N PRO A 719 -11.48 19.57 21.46
CA PRO A 719 -11.73 20.11 20.13
C PRO A 719 -10.42 20.15 19.32
N PHE A 720 -10.40 19.43 18.20
CA PHE A 720 -9.32 19.50 17.21
C PHE A 720 -9.85 19.98 15.87
N SER A 721 -8.98 20.57 15.04
CA SER A 721 -9.30 20.68 13.62
C SER A 721 -9.28 19.28 12.99
N VAL A 722 -10.02 19.06 11.90
CA VAL A 722 -10.01 17.77 11.17
C VAL A 722 -8.59 17.35 10.83
N LYS A 723 -7.78 18.28 10.32
CA LYS A 723 -6.38 18.07 9.94
C LYS A 723 -5.52 17.66 11.15
N ARG A 724 -5.68 18.37 12.28
CA ARG A 724 -4.97 18.05 13.51
C ARG A 724 -5.40 16.70 14.08
N MET A 725 -6.68 16.31 13.97
CA MET A 725 -7.13 14.98 14.39
C MET A 725 -6.48 13.86 13.56
N VAL A 726 -6.29 14.07 12.25
CA VAL A 726 -5.51 13.15 11.40
C VAL A 726 -4.05 13.08 11.85
N GLN A 727 -3.46 14.21 12.25
CA GLN A 727 -2.08 14.31 12.74
C GLN A 727 -1.86 13.83 14.19
N VAL A 728 -2.88 13.87 15.04
CA VAL A 728 -2.82 13.34 16.42
C VAL A 728 -2.55 11.83 16.41
N ARG A 729 -2.92 11.14 15.32
CA ARG A 729 -2.55 9.74 15.04
C ARG A 729 -1.13 9.57 14.45
N LEU A 730 -0.47 10.67 14.06
CA LEU A 730 0.83 10.72 13.39
C LEU A 730 1.99 11.18 14.30
N HIS A 731 1.73 11.92 15.38
CA HIS A 731 2.77 12.68 16.11
C HIS A 731 3.24 12.11 17.46
N ARG A 732 2.79 10.92 17.87
CA ARG A 732 3.38 10.21 19.01
C ARG A 732 3.47 8.72 18.77
#